data_AF-A0A1I5SW98-F1
#
_entry.id   AF-A0A1I5SW98-F1
#
_cell.length_a   1.000
_cell.length_b   1.000
_cell.length_c   1.000
_cell.angle_alpha   90.00
_cell.angle_beta   90.00
_cell.angle_gamma   90.00
#
_symmetry.space_group_name_H-M   'P 1'
#
loop_
_entity.id
_entity.type
_entity.pdbx_description
1 polymer ?
#
loop_
_entity_poly.entity_id
_entity_poly.type
_entity_poly.pdbx_seq_one_letter_code
_entity_poly.pdbx_strand_id
1 'polypeptide(L)'
;MNSSFMIAPKFIPRTDYALETNISASDIAAKIRFILDWCGADYEDVLIGYEKRKRSSERNTLKTNIAHVTDDKTCAVEIVNSAAFMCYLRDELKMAEATCRSYSSAINNCETFAKEHSFSPWKLYTGDKAAAQATIAQLLEDDDFLEYNAKQHNRFRAALSKFVLFIGAAQITVPSKLPKGAEQKTEENAQIEEYASVLKENFGKGFRMESSLEIRRFRKYYSAINGKELEDSDELITQNISKICLLYDGKAYLPDIMLRENLKESLLHYIDESFVSGKEAVYFQALYNKFSEDFLDSHIHDADMLRAYLMHLGLKNVFFNRNFIAKKANVEIDPLTEVRDCLREHARPMAYEEIFSELSHLPASKIKFILASNSEFISNGQGTYFHESAVSLSAEELEDIAAIITYSIEEKEFVGGNELYDAIEAKYPYIIENNNFCSVYGFRDALKYKLGNRFSFKGNIISRTGQELSMADVFSNYAKKRDRFSLGELQSLASELATVIYFEQIYENSLRISKEEFVSKNQARFSIAETDAALDRVCAGNYISIQDITNFGTFPYAGFPWNSFLLEHYVAEYSQKYMLLHSSYNGTECAGAIVKRGAGLETFDDFIVDLLANSNIELNKASALQLLSDRGYLARRRYSNIESLLIQANAQRNRKDTD
;
A
#
# COMPACT_ATOMS: atom_id res chain seq x y z
N MET A 1 23.49 16.58 20.80
CA MET A 1 22.09 16.25 20.45
C MET A 1 21.82 14.82 20.87
N ASN A 2 20.69 14.53 21.52
CA ASN A 2 20.35 13.15 21.94
C ASN A 2 20.01 12.30 20.70
N SER A 3 20.77 11.23 20.48
CA SER A 3 20.66 10.32 19.33
C SER A 3 19.55 9.28 19.46
N SER A 4 18.83 9.22 20.60
CA SER A 4 17.90 8.16 20.97
C SER A 4 16.53 8.18 20.26
N PHE A 5 16.30 9.12 19.33
CA PHE A 5 14.98 9.36 18.70
C PHE A 5 14.94 9.02 17.20
N MET A 6 15.90 8.26 16.68
CA MET A 6 16.09 8.09 15.23
C MET A 6 16.26 6.61 14.84
N ILE A 7 15.42 6.11 13.92
CA ILE A 7 15.29 4.71 13.48
C ILE A 7 16.48 4.21 12.62
N ALA A 8 17.47 5.10 12.42
CA ALA A 8 18.90 4.87 12.16
C ALA A 8 19.33 4.87 10.68
N PRO A 9 20.57 5.34 10.35
CA PRO A 9 21.71 5.51 11.30
C PRO A 9 22.50 6.83 11.24
N LYS A 10 22.71 7.66 12.31
CA LYS A 10 23.74 8.76 12.20
C LYS A 10 25.16 8.28 12.47
N PHE A 11 26.07 8.88 11.70
CA PHE A 11 27.41 9.18 12.15
C PHE A 11 27.72 10.66 11.94
N ILE A 12 28.75 11.08 12.65
CA ILE A 12 28.73 12.27 13.47
C ILE A 12 30.09 12.97 13.27
N PRO A 13 30.16 14.31 13.37
CA PRO A 13 31.34 15.12 13.06
C PRO A 13 32.71 14.44 13.26
N ARG A 14 33.51 14.46 12.17
CA ARG A 14 34.84 13.85 11.97
C ARG A 14 34.89 12.40 11.45
N THR A 15 33.82 11.86 10.86
CA THR A 15 33.81 10.52 10.19
C THR A 15 32.94 10.47 8.93
N ASP A 16 33.19 9.51 8.04
CA ASP A 16 32.59 9.38 6.69
C ASP A 16 31.28 8.57 6.63
N TYR A 17 30.28 8.86 7.47
CA TYR A 17 29.00 8.13 7.47
C TYR A 17 27.79 9.02 7.92
N ALA A 18 26.52 8.70 7.58
CA ALA A 18 25.34 9.62 7.65
C ALA A 18 23.95 8.96 7.93
N LEU A 19 22.86 9.75 8.18
CA LEU A 19 21.58 9.40 8.91
C LEU A 19 20.21 9.34 8.19
N GLU A 20 19.39 8.42 8.70
CA GLU A 20 17.91 8.38 8.69
C GLU A 20 17.14 8.64 10.02
N THR A 21 15.95 9.25 9.86
CA THR A 21 15.05 9.79 10.90
C THR A 21 13.70 9.04 10.98
N ASN A 22 12.85 9.33 11.98
CA ASN A 22 11.55 8.65 12.19
C ASN A 22 10.40 9.17 11.30
N ILE A 23 10.67 9.77 10.15
CA ILE A 23 9.65 10.42 9.31
C ILE A 23 9.52 9.65 7.99
N SER A 24 8.34 9.66 7.36
CA SER A 24 8.16 8.93 6.10
C SER A 24 9.06 9.49 5.01
N ALA A 25 9.42 8.69 4.00
CA ALA A 25 10.24 9.16 2.88
C ALA A 25 9.63 10.41 2.19
N SER A 26 8.30 10.48 2.12
CA SER A 26 7.55 11.63 1.61
C SER A 26 7.71 12.87 2.50
N ASP A 27 7.66 12.73 3.83
CA ASP A 27 7.86 13.84 4.76
C ASP A 27 9.32 14.31 4.82
N ILE A 28 10.28 13.40 4.65
CA ILE A 28 11.70 13.71 4.52
C ILE A 28 11.92 14.54 3.25
N ALA A 29 11.38 14.10 2.11
CA ALA A 29 11.45 14.85 0.86
C ALA A 29 10.77 16.23 0.96
N ALA A 30 9.59 16.32 1.58
CA ALA A 30 8.88 17.58 1.79
C ALA A 30 9.67 18.57 2.67
N LYS A 31 10.37 18.08 3.70
CA LYS A 31 11.23 18.90 4.58
C LYS A 31 12.54 19.29 3.91
N ILE A 32 13.15 18.42 3.11
CA ILE A 32 14.33 18.74 2.31
C ILE A 32 13.98 19.86 1.30
N ARG A 33 12.87 19.70 0.56
CA ARG A 33 12.36 20.72 -0.36
C ARG A 33 12.18 22.08 0.31
N PHE A 34 11.49 22.11 1.46
CA PHE A 34 11.27 23.35 2.23
C PHE A 34 12.58 24.04 2.66
N ILE A 35 13.64 23.27 2.95
CA ILE A 35 14.95 23.81 3.30
C ILE A 35 15.69 24.34 2.05
N LEU A 36 15.60 23.65 0.92
CA LEU A 36 16.16 24.10 -0.37
C LEU A 36 15.50 25.41 -0.84
N ASP A 37 14.16 25.48 -0.81
CA ASP A 37 13.38 26.69 -1.10
C ASP A 37 13.82 27.87 -0.21
N TRP A 38 14.01 27.65 1.10
CA TRP A 38 14.46 28.70 2.03
C TRP A 38 15.89 29.17 1.70
N CYS A 39 16.78 28.23 1.38
CA CYS A 39 18.18 28.53 1.06
C CYS A 39 18.39 29.09 -0.35
N GLY A 40 17.36 29.11 -1.21
CA GLY A 40 17.48 29.56 -2.60
C GLY A 40 18.41 28.67 -3.44
N ALA A 41 18.52 27.39 -3.09
CA ALA A 41 19.34 26.42 -3.79
C ALA A 41 18.56 25.83 -4.98
N ASP A 42 19.19 25.72 -6.14
CA ASP A 42 18.56 25.13 -7.32
C ASP A 42 18.44 23.61 -7.16
N TYR A 43 17.37 23.04 -7.73
CA TYR A 43 17.02 21.63 -7.57
C TYR A 43 17.84 20.71 -8.46
N GLU A 44 18.36 21.23 -9.58
CA GLU A 44 19.21 20.52 -10.55
C GLU A 44 20.51 19.97 -9.90
N ASP A 45 21.05 20.65 -8.87
CA ASP A 45 22.28 20.26 -8.18
C ASP A 45 22.10 19.15 -7.13
N VAL A 46 20.87 18.65 -6.91
CA VAL A 46 20.54 17.73 -5.80
C VAL A 46 20.51 16.26 -6.24
N LEU A 47 21.67 15.60 -6.17
CA LEU A 47 21.80 14.16 -6.41
C LEU A 47 21.28 13.31 -5.24
N ILE A 48 20.26 12.47 -5.50
CA ILE A 48 19.69 11.52 -4.53
C ILE A 48 19.91 10.07 -5.00
N GLY A 49 20.83 9.35 -4.34
CA GLY A 49 21.08 7.92 -4.58
C GLY A 49 20.32 7.01 -3.62
N TYR A 50 19.95 5.82 -4.09
CA TYR A 50 19.26 4.79 -3.29
C TYR A 50 19.93 3.41 -3.47
N GLU A 51 20.06 2.64 -2.40
CA GLU A 51 20.51 1.23 -2.46
C GLU A 51 19.50 0.30 -1.78
N LYS A 52 19.19 -0.83 -2.43
CA LYS A 52 18.22 -1.82 -1.94
C LYS A 52 18.92 -2.90 -1.13
N ARG A 53 18.68 -2.91 0.19
CA ARG A 53 19.33 -3.78 1.18
C ARG A 53 19.24 -5.28 0.82
N LYS A 54 20.37 -5.91 0.49
CA LYS A 54 20.48 -7.39 0.43
C LYS A 54 20.40 -7.98 1.84
N ARG A 55 19.69 -9.10 2.01
CA ARG A 55 19.69 -9.88 3.26
C ARG A 55 21.00 -10.67 3.36
N SER A 56 21.95 -10.18 4.15
CA SER A 56 23.16 -10.92 4.52
C SER A 56 22.91 -11.78 5.76
N SER A 57 22.90 -13.09 5.59
CA SER A 57 22.99 -14.08 6.66
C SER A 57 24.43 -14.12 7.21
N GLU A 58 24.68 -13.51 8.36
CA GLU A 58 25.79 -13.85 9.27
C GLU A 58 25.72 -13.02 10.56
N ARG A 59 25.60 -13.69 11.71
CA ARG A 59 25.90 -13.13 13.03
C ARG A 59 26.87 -14.05 13.73
N ASN A 60 28.16 -13.71 13.71
CA ASN A 60 29.15 -14.39 14.54
C ASN A 60 29.49 -13.56 15.78
N THR A 61 28.91 -14.01 16.89
CA THR A 61 29.51 -14.12 18.23
C THR A 61 30.56 -13.10 18.70
N LEU A 62 30.28 -12.47 19.83
CA LEU A 62 31.18 -12.54 21.00
C LEU A 62 30.34 -12.66 22.28
N LYS A 63 30.81 -13.51 23.21
CA LYS A 63 30.03 -14.05 24.34
C LYS A 63 30.18 -13.21 25.61
N THR A 64 29.12 -13.15 26.41
CA THR A 64 29.26 -13.20 27.88
C THR A 64 28.20 -14.12 28.48
N ASN A 65 28.68 -15.09 29.25
CA ASN A 65 27.98 -16.28 29.70
C ASN A 65 26.83 -16.00 30.69
N ILE A 66 25.69 -16.66 30.51
CA ILE A 66 25.00 -17.37 31.60
C ILE A 66 24.70 -18.79 31.08
N ALA A 67 24.83 -19.80 31.95
CA ALA A 67 24.91 -21.21 31.58
C ALA A 67 23.54 -21.90 31.37
N HIS A 68 23.62 -23.09 30.75
CA HIS A 68 22.50 -23.99 30.45
C HIS A 68 21.61 -24.34 31.64
N VAL A 69 20.30 -24.43 31.36
CA VAL A 69 19.45 -25.56 31.79
C VAL A 69 18.79 -26.12 30.52
N THR A 70 18.57 -27.43 30.51
CA THR A 70 18.14 -28.24 29.37
C THR A 70 16.63 -28.20 29.10
N ASP A 71 16.21 -28.75 27.96
CA ASP A 71 14.81 -29.11 27.68
C ASP A 71 14.14 -29.79 28.86
N ASP A 72 13.00 -29.25 29.31
CA ASP A 72 11.93 -30.03 29.93
C ASP A 72 10.57 -29.35 29.65
N LYS A 73 9.52 -30.16 29.52
CA LYS A 73 8.15 -29.67 29.25
C LYS A 73 7.50 -29.17 30.53
N THR A 74 7.77 -27.94 30.95
CA THR A 74 7.01 -27.30 32.04
C THR A 74 6.90 -25.78 31.93
N CYS A 75 5.66 -25.29 32.07
CA CYS A 75 5.25 -23.93 32.49
C CYS A 75 6.15 -22.74 32.09
N ALA A 76 5.81 -22.08 30.97
CA ALA A 76 6.32 -20.74 30.66
C ALA A 76 5.73 -19.72 31.65
N VAL A 77 6.54 -19.28 32.63
CA VAL A 77 6.16 -18.19 33.54
C VAL A 77 6.20 -16.88 32.76
N GLU A 78 5.04 -16.23 32.58
CA GLU A 78 4.93 -14.87 32.05
C GLU A 78 5.79 -13.92 32.90
N ILE A 79 6.80 -13.28 32.30
CA ILE A 79 7.72 -12.41 33.04
C ILE A 79 7.05 -11.06 33.31
N VAL A 80 6.33 -10.97 34.43
CA VAL A 80 5.67 -9.74 34.89
C VAL A 80 6.69 -8.78 35.51
N ASN A 81 7.17 -7.80 34.72
CA ASN A 81 8.09 -6.75 35.19
C ASN A 81 7.85 -5.38 34.51
N SER A 82 8.52 -4.34 35.00
CA SER A 82 8.39 -2.94 34.53
C SER A 82 8.71 -2.74 33.05
N ALA A 83 9.64 -3.52 32.49
CA ALA A 83 9.98 -3.47 31.07
C ALA A 83 8.90 -4.16 30.21
N ALA A 84 8.43 -5.34 30.62
CA ALA A 84 7.35 -6.06 29.95
C ALA A 84 6.05 -5.23 29.95
N PHE A 85 5.71 -4.59 31.08
CA PHE A 85 4.57 -3.66 31.15
C PHE A 85 4.77 -2.43 30.25
N MET A 86 5.97 -1.85 30.20
CA MET A 86 6.25 -0.71 29.32
C MET A 86 6.14 -1.08 27.83
N CYS A 87 6.59 -2.28 27.45
CA CYS A 87 6.38 -2.83 26.10
C CYS A 87 4.88 -3.04 25.84
N TYR A 88 4.11 -3.63 26.75
CA TYR A 88 2.65 -3.76 26.61
C TYR A 88 1.96 -2.40 26.37
N LEU A 89 2.28 -1.37 27.16
CA LEU A 89 1.71 -0.02 26.98
C LEU A 89 2.06 0.60 25.62
N ARG A 90 3.28 0.41 25.12
CA ARG A 90 3.77 0.96 23.84
C ARG A 90 3.29 0.15 22.63
N ASP A 91 3.36 -1.17 22.72
CA ASP A 91 3.29 -2.07 21.59
C ASP A 91 1.88 -2.66 21.42
N GLU A 92 1.13 -2.86 22.50
CA GLU A 92 -0.27 -3.30 22.44
C GLU A 92 -1.25 -2.14 22.59
N LEU A 93 -1.08 -1.29 23.62
CA LEU A 93 -1.98 -0.14 23.84
C LEU A 93 -1.61 1.12 23.02
N LYS A 94 -0.52 1.07 22.23
CA LYS A 94 -0.06 2.16 21.33
C LYS A 94 0.05 3.53 22.00
N MET A 95 0.37 3.56 23.29
CA MET A 95 0.50 4.80 24.05
C MET A 95 1.80 5.53 23.70
N ALA A 96 1.78 6.87 23.77
CA ALA A 96 2.98 7.69 23.59
C ALA A 96 4.06 7.32 24.62
N GLU A 97 5.34 7.31 24.20
CA GLU A 97 6.43 6.76 25.01
C GLU A 97 6.60 7.47 26.36
N ALA A 98 6.38 8.79 26.40
CA ALA A 98 6.36 9.57 27.63
C ALA A 98 5.29 9.04 28.62
N THR A 99 4.10 8.68 28.12
CA THR A 99 3.01 8.11 28.91
C THR A 99 3.33 6.69 29.36
N CYS A 100 3.96 5.86 28.51
CA CYS A 100 4.42 4.51 28.91
C CYS A 100 5.43 4.56 30.06
N ARG A 101 6.41 5.46 29.99
CA ARG A 101 7.39 5.71 31.06
C ARG A 101 6.70 6.22 32.33
N SER A 102 5.77 7.17 32.18
CA SER A 102 4.97 7.74 33.27
C SER A 102 4.14 6.69 34.02
N TYR A 103 3.49 5.77 33.29
CA TYR A 103 2.66 4.71 33.87
C TYR A 103 3.49 3.55 34.45
N SER A 104 4.62 3.17 33.85
CA SER A 104 5.53 2.18 34.46
C SER A 104 6.14 2.72 35.76
N SER A 105 6.52 4.00 35.81
CA SER A 105 6.90 4.70 37.05
C SER A 105 5.75 4.80 38.05
N ALA A 106 4.51 4.96 37.60
CA ALA A 106 3.34 4.98 38.47
C ALA A 106 3.17 3.66 39.23
N ILE A 107 3.37 2.50 38.58
CA ILE A 107 3.34 1.19 39.27
C ILE A 107 4.48 1.04 40.29
N ASN A 108 5.70 1.48 39.98
CA ASN A 108 6.82 1.48 40.94
C ASN A 108 6.50 2.35 42.19
N ASN A 109 5.79 3.46 42.01
CA ASN A 109 5.33 4.30 43.11
C ASN A 109 4.24 3.60 43.95
N CYS A 110 3.34 2.85 43.31
CA CYS A 110 2.33 2.04 44.03
C CYS A 110 2.97 0.93 44.88
N GLU A 111 3.98 0.21 44.36
CA GLU A 111 4.74 -0.78 45.15
C GLU A 111 5.50 -0.13 46.31
N THR A 112 6.11 1.03 46.08
CA THR A 112 6.81 1.80 47.13
C THR A 112 5.84 2.20 48.24
N PHE A 113 4.68 2.78 47.88
CA PHE A 113 3.63 3.15 48.84
C PHE A 113 3.14 1.93 49.64
N ALA A 114 2.78 0.83 48.96
CA ALA A 114 2.31 -0.39 49.60
C ALA A 114 3.34 -0.97 50.59
N LYS A 115 4.63 -0.89 50.24
CA LYS A 115 5.73 -1.35 51.09
C LYS A 115 5.93 -0.44 52.31
N GLU A 116 5.84 0.88 52.15
CA GLU A 116 5.99 1.85 53.25
C GLU A 116 4.81 1.77 54.23
N HIS A 117 3.60 1.51 53.73
CA HIS A 117 2.38 1.32 54.54
C HIS A 117 2.19 -0.15 55.00
N SER A 118 3.24 -0.98 54.86
CA SER A 118 3.30 -2.36 55.37
C SER A 118 2.21 -3.32 54.85
N PHE A 119 1.74 -3.11 53.61
CA PHE A 119 0.78 -4.02 52.97
C PHE A 119 1.39 -5.41 52.76
N SER A 120 0.54 -6.43 52.84
CA SER A 120 0.94 -7.82 52.61
C SER A 120 -0.16 -8.53 51.83
N PRO A 121 0.06 -8.87 50.55
CA PRO A 121 1.23 -8.55 49.71
C PRO A 121 1.38 -7.04 49.38
N TRP A 122 2.59 -6.63 48.98
CA TRP A 122 2.92 -5.26 48.52
C TRP A 122 3.47 -5.19 47.08
N LYS A 123 3.77 -6.34 46.44
CA LYS A 123 4.34 -6.38 45.10
C LYS A 123 3.27 -6.50 44.03
N LEU A 124 3.42 -5.69 42.99
CA LEU A 124 2.62 -5.68 41.77
C LEU A 124 3.36 -6.41 40.63
N TYR A 125 4.67 -6.20 40.49
CA TYR A 125 5.51 -6.94 39.54
C TYR A 125 5.87 -8.32 40.10
N THR A 126 4.90 -9.23 40.04
CA THR A 126 4.98 -10.61 40.50
C THR A 126 4.27 -11.54 39.52
N GLY A 127 4.74 -12.79 39.41
CA GLY A 127 4.03 -13.85 38.67
C GLY A 127 2.76 -14.34 39.39
N ASP A 128 2.60 -14.00 40.67
CA ASP A 128 1.38 -14.28 41.44
C ASP A 128 0.31 -13.21 41.16
N LYS A 129 -0.57 -13.50 40.20
CA LYS A 129 -1.67 -12.62 39.78
C LYS A 129 -2.66 -12.33 40.91
N ALA A 130 -2.88 -13.28 41.82
CA ALA A 130 -3.78 -13.08 42.96
C ALA A 130 -3.16 -12.14 44.00
N ALA A 131 -1.86 -12.28 44.28
CA ALA A 131 -1.14 -11.35 45.16
C ALA A 131 -1.09 -9.93 44.57
N ALA A 132 -0.88 -9.80 43.26
CA ALA A 132 -0.95 -8.50 42.59
C ALA A 132 -2.37 -7.89 42.73
N GLN A 133 -3.43 -8.63 42.41
CA GLN A 133 -4.82 -8.15 42.57
C GLN A 133 -5.14 -7.75 44.03
N ALA A 134 -4.72 -8.53 45.02
CA ALA A 134 -4.92 -8.21 46.45
C ALA A 134 -4.20 -6.93 46.88
N THR A 135 -3.00 -6.67 46.34
CA THR A 135 -2.27 -5.41 46.55
C THR A 135 -3.01 -4.23 45.92
N ILE A 136 -3.54 -4.40 44.70
CA ILE A 136 -4.30 -3.36 43.97
C ILE A 136 -5.61 -3.03 44.72
N ALA A 137 -6.30 -4.03 45.28
CA ALA A 137 -7.49 -3.81 46.09
C ALA A 137 -7.19 -2.99 47.34
N GLN A 138 -6.16 -3.37 48.12
CA GLN A 138 -5.74 -2.62 49.31
C GLN A 138 -5.39 -1.16 48.98
N LEU A 139 -4.61 -0.92 47.91
CA LEU A 139 -4.30 0.44 47.44
C LEU A 139 -5.56 1.25 47.11
N LEU A 140 -6.59 0.65 46.52
CA LEU A 140 -7.81 1.36 46.10
C LEU A 140 -8.85 1.55 47.22
N GLU A 141 -8.62 0.94 48.38
CA GLU A 141 -9.44 1.11 49.60
C GLU A 141 -8.81 2.07 50.62
N ASP A 142 -7.47 2.24 50.58
CA ASP A 142 -6.68 3.08 51.47
C ASP A 142 -6.85 4.59 51.19
N ASP A 143 -7.21 5.36 52.23
CA ASP A 143 -7.56 6.78 52.09
C ASP A 143 -6.32 7.68 51.84
N ASP A 144 -5.15 7.33 52.40
CA ASP A 144 -3.89 8.05 52.17
C ASP A 144 -3.40 7.86 50.72
N PHE A 145 -3.56 6.65 50.15
CA PHE A 145 -3.29 6.38 48.74
C PHE A 145 -4.25 7.13 47.82
N LEU A 146 -5.53 7.23 48.16
CA LEU A 146 -6.51 7.98 47.38
C LEU A 146 -6.15 9.47 47.31
N GLU A 147 -5.70 10.08 48.43
CA GLU A 147 -5.20 11.46 48.44
C GLU A 147 -3.88 11.59 47.62
N TYR A 148 -2.96 10.63 47.74
CA TYR A 148 -1.72 10.61 46.96
C TYR A 148 -1.98 10.49 45.44
N ASN A 149 -2.95 9.67 45.05
CA ASN A 149 -3.41 9.53 43.67
C ASN A 149 -4.10 10.80 43.15
N ALA A 150 -4.88 11.49 43.98
CA ALA A 150 -5.49 12.79 43.62
C ALA A 150 -4.41 13.86 43.37
N LYS A 151 -3.39 13.96 44.24
CA LYS A 151 -2.21 14.84 44.07
C LYS A 151 -1.39 14.54 42.81
N GLN A 152 -1.54 13.36 42.23
CA GLN A 152 -0.89 12.92 40.99
C GLN A 152 -1.87 12.86 39.81
N HIS A 153 -2.94 13.66 39.82
CA HIS A 153 -3.94 13.77 38.76
C HIS A 153 -4.54 12.41 38.33
N ASN A 154 -4.82 11.53 39.28
CA ASN A 154 -5.36 10.18 39.08
C ASN A 154 -4.45 9.21 38.27
N ARG A 155 -3.17 9.55 38.10
CA ARG A 155 -2.20 8.77 37.31
C ARG A 155 -1.98 7.35 37.84
N PHE A 156 -2.01 7.14 39.16
CA PHE A 156 -1.82 5.81 39.72
C PHE A 156 -3.01 4.90 39.40
N ARG A 157 -4.24 5.38 39.59
CA ARG A 157 -5.46 4.63 39.23
C ARG A 157 -5.52 4.29 37.74
N ALA A 158 -5.13 5.22 36.87
CA ALA A 158 -5.03 4.97 35.44
C ALA A 158 -3.98 3.90 35.08
N ALA A 159 -2.79 3.96 35.70
CA ALA A 159 -1.73 2.97 35.50
C ALA A 159 -2.13 1.58 36.04
N LEU A 160 -2.71 1.51 37.25
CA LEU A 160 -3.19 0.27 37.87
C LEU A 160 -4.27 -0.41 37.02
N SER A 161 -5.21 0.35 36.45
CA SER A 161 -6.21 -0.17 35.51
C SER A 161 -5.57 -0.83 34.28
N LYS A 162 -4.53 -0.20 33.69
CA LYS A 162 -3.78 -0.82 32.58
C LYS A 162 -2.92 -2.01 33.03
N PHE A 163 -2.45 -2.00 34.28
CA PHE A 163 -1.66 -3.09 34.84
C PHE A 163 -2.50 -4.36 35.11
N VAL A 164 -3.75 -4.21 35.56
CA VAL A 164 -4.72 -5.33 35.66
C VAL A 164 -4.93 -6.01 34.30
N LEU A 165 -5.06 -5.22 33.22
CA LEU A 165 -5.18 -5.76 31.86
C LEU A 165 -3.89 -6.49 31.42
N PHE A 166 -2.72 -5.91 31.70
CA PHE A 166 -1.42 -6.50 31.37
C PHE A 166 -1.20 -7.88 32.02
N ILE A 167 -1.56 -8.06 33.30
CA ILE A 167 -1.42 -9.35 33.98
C ILE A 167 -2.55 -10.34 33.64
N GLY A 168 -3.52 -9.97 32.79
CA GLY A 168 -4.66 -10.82 32.44
C GLY A 168 -5.61 -11.08 33.62
N ALA A 169 -5.68 -10.14 34.57
CA ALA A 169 -6.53 -10.23 35.75
C ALA A 169 -7.97 -9.77 35.45
N ALA A 170 -8.95 -10.36 36.15
CA ALA A 170 -10.33 -9.86 36.12
C ALA A 170 -10.38 -8.39 36.57
N GLN A 171 -11.22 -7.58 35.90
CA GLN A 171 -11.36 -6.16 36.25
C GLN A 171 -11.83 -6.03 37.71
N ILE A 172 -11.06 -5.31 38.52
CA ILE A 172 -11.43 -4.98 39.89
C ILE A 172 -12.46 -3.86 39.84
N THR A 173 -13.73 -4.20 40.03
CA THR A 173 -14.78 -3.24 40.34
C THR A 173 -14.53 -2.71 41.75
N VAL A 174 -13.81 -1.59 41.85
CA VAL A 174 -13.66 -0.86 43.12
C VAL A 174 -15.07 -0.45 43.57
N PRO A 175 -15.51 -0.81 44.79
CA PRO A 175 -16.73 -0.24 45.34
C PRO A 175 -16.56 1.28 45.38
N SER A 176 -17.49 2.04 44.82
CA SER A 176 -17.57 3.44 45.22
C SER A 176 -17.81 3.45 46.72
N LYS A 177 -16.84 3.99 47.49
CA LYS A 177 -17.09 4.45 48.86
C LYS A 177 -18.19 5.50 48.73
N LEU A 178 -19.44 5.07 48.86
CA LEU A 178 -20.61 5.94 48.77
C LEU A 178 -20.45 7.04 49.81
N PRO A 179 -20.59 8.32 49.43
CA PRO A 179 -20.92 9.36 50.38
C PRO A 179 -22.15 8.90 51.17
N LYS A 180 -22.15 9.16 52.48
CA LYS A 180 -23.33 8.91 53.32
C LYS A 180 -24.46 9.85 52.88
N GLY A 181 -25.43 9.32 52.14
CA GLY A 181 -26.61 10.09 51.73
C GLY A 181 -27.53 9.30 50.81
N ALA A 182 -28.62 8.75 51.37
CA ALA A 182 -29.68 8.14 50.57
C ALA A 182 -30.48 9.17 49.74
N GLU A 183 -30.29 10.46 50.02
CA GLU A 183 -30.97 11.58 49.35
C GLU A 183 -30.26 11.98 48.04
N GLN A 184 -28.91 12.00 48.01
CA GLN A 184 -28.11 12.41 46.85
C GLN A 184 -28.28 11.51 45.61
N LYS A 185 -28.55 10.21 45.81
CA LYS A 185 -28.74 9.24 44.71
C LYS A 185 -29.92 9.56 43.78
N THR A 186 -30.87 10.37 44.25
CA THR A 186 -32.07 10.74 43.49
C THR A 186 -31.79 11.96 42.61
N GLU A 187 -31.01 12.92 43.11
CA GLU A 187 -30.62 14.13 42.38
C GLU A 187 -29.55 13.85 41.30
N GLU A 188 -28.56 12.99 41.61
CA GLU A 188 -27.49 12.65 40.66
C GLU A 188 -28.03 11.95 39.40
N ASN A 189 -29.03 11.07 39.55
CA ASN A 189 -29.73 10.43 38.43
C ASN A 189 -30.59 11.42 37.63
N ALA A 190 -31.32 12.34 38.31
CA ALA A 190 -32.14 13.34 37.63
C ALA A 190 -31.27 14.30 36.78
N GLN A 191 -30.12 14.73 37.31
CA GLN A 191 -29.18 15.57 36.57
C GLN A 191 -28.57 14.82 35.36
N ILE A 192 -28.35 13.51 35.47
CA ILE A 192 -27.90 12.67 34.35
C ILE A 192 -28.95 12.62 33.22
N GLU A 193 -30.25 12.47 33.55
CA GLU A 193 -31.34 12.51 32.57
C GLU A 193 -31.48 13.89 31.90
N GLU A 194 -31.33 14.96 32.66
CA GLU A 194 -31.30 16.35 32.17
C GLU A 194 -30.15 16.58 31.18
N TYR A 195 -28.95 16.05 31.46
CA TYR A 195 -27.81 16.08 30.55
C TYR A 195 -28.07 15.29 29.26
N ALA A 196 -28.59 14.07 29.38
CA ALA A 196 -28.91 13.23 28.22
C ALA A 196 -29.95 13.89 27.30
N SER A 197 -30.96 14.54 27.89
CA SER A 197 -32.01 15.27 27.16
C SER A 197 -31.43 16.42 26.31
N VAL A 198 -30.51 17.21 26.88
CA VAL A 198 -29.83 18.30 26.14
C VAL A 198 -29.01 17.77 24.97
N LEU A 199 -28.27 16.68 25.17
CA LEU A 199 -27.48 16.05 24.12
C LEU A 199 -28.36 15.48 22.99
N LYS A 200 -29.47 14.82 23.38
CA LYS A 200 -30.45 14.20 22.48
C LYS A 200 -31.07 15.21 21.52
N GLU A 201 -31.46 16.38 22.01
CA GLU A 201 -32.11 17.40 21.18
C GLU A 201 -31.14 18.29 20.39
N ASN A 202 -29.96 18.61 20.94
CA ASN A 202 -29.11 19.68 20.39
C ASN A 202 -27.73 19.23 19.89
N PHE A 203 -27.30 18.00 20.17
CA PHE A 203 -25.93 17.52 19.89
C PHE A 203 -25.88 16.18 19.13
N GLY A 204 -26.86 15.91 18.25
CA GLY A 204 -26.88 14.68 17.44
C GLY A 204 -25.59 14.38 16.65
N LYS A 205 -24.91 15.42 16.16
CA LYS A 205 -23.62 15.28 15.44
C LYS A 205 -22.39 15.08 16.35
N GLY A 206 -22.61 14.81 17.64
CA GLY A 206 -21.60 14.69 18.69
C GLY A 206 -21.22 16.04 19.31
N PHE A 207 -20.91 16.02 20.60
CA PHE A 207 -20.43 17.14 21.41
C PHE A 207 -18.90 17.17 21.45
N ARG A 208 -18.25 18.29 21.11
CA ARG A 208 -16.77 18.42 21.11
C ARG A 208 -16.24 18.70 22.51
N MET A 209 -15.51 17.74 23.08
CA MET A 209 -15.05 17.76 24.48
C MET A 209 -14.15 18.95 24.82
N GLU A 210 -13.31 19.41 23.88
CA GLU A 210 -12.36 20.51 24.10
C GLU A 210 -12.91 21.90 23.67
N SER A 211 -14.18 21.97 23.25
CA SER A 211 -14.76 23.20 22.70
C SER A 211 -15.49 24.03 23.76
N SER A 212 -14.84 25.09 24.25
CA SER A 212 -15.47 26.07 25.14
C SER A 212 -16.71 26.75 24.53
N LEU A 213 -16.80 26.81 23.19
CA LEU A 213 -18.00 27.27 22.49
C LEU A 213 -19.16 26.27 22.58
N GLU A 214 -18.88 24.96 22.61
CA GLU A 214 -19.92 23.94 22.79
C GLU A 214 -20.36 23.81 24.25
N ILE A 215 -19.46 23.97 25.23
CA ILE A 215 -19.86 24.05 26.65
C ILE A 215 -20.80 25.24 26.89
N ARG A 216 -20.50 26.42 26.32
CA ARG A 216 -21.41 27.59 26.38
C ARG A 216 -22.76 27.33 25.72
N ARG A 217 -22.80 26.60 24.59
CA ARG A 217 -24.06 26.17 23.96
C ARG A 217 -24.81 25.18 24.84
N PHE A 218 -24.12 24.21 25.42
CA PHE A 218 -24.69 23.20 26.31
C PHE A 218 -25.38 23.85 27.51
N ARG A 219 -24.72 24.77 28.22
CA ARG A 219 -25.34 25.56 29.31
C ARG A 219 -26.60 26.27 28.85
N LYS A 220 -26.58 26.93 27.69
CA LYS A 220 -27.74 27.63 27.13
C LYS A 220 -28.91 26.68 26.84
N TYR A 221 -28.64 25.52 26.25
CA TYR A 221 -29.68 24.53 25.93
C TYR A 221 -30.21 23.84 27.20
N TYR A 222 -29.35 23.56 28.17
CA TYR A 222 -29.74 23.05 29.48
C TYR A 222 -30.71 24.02 30.20
N SER A 223 -30.39 25.32 30.25
CA SER A 223 -31.30 26.31 30.84
C SER A 223 -32.64 26.41 30.09
N ALA A 224 -32.63 26.21 28.76
CA ALA A 224 -33.84 26.27 27.94
C ALA A 224 -34.75 25.03 28.09
N ILE A 225 -34.17 23.84 28.26
CA ILE A 225 -34.91 22.57 28.39
C ILE A 225 -35.36 22.34 29.84
N ASN A 226 -34.46 22.56 30.80
CA ASN A 226 -34.67 22.18 32.21
C ASN A 226 -35.15 23.36 33.09
N GLY A 227 -35.27 24.57 32.53
CA GLY A 227 -35.82 25.76 33.22
C GLY A 227 -34.95 26.32 34.36
N LYS A 228 -33.72 25.81 34.54
CA LYS A 228 -32.76 26.21 35.59
C LYS A 228 -31.36 26.35 35.00
N GLU A 229 -30.55 27.29 35.51
CA GLU A 229 -29.17 27.42 35.06
C GLU A 229 -28.30 26.25 35.54
N LEU A 230 -27.27 25.93 34.76
CA LEU A 230 -26.30 24.88 35.08
C LEU A 230 -25.10 25.50 35.80
N GLU A 231 -24.97 25.24 37.11
CA GLU A 231 -23.90 25.78 37.96
C GLU A 231 -22.59 24.97 37.90
N ASP A 232 -22.63 23.72 37.41
CA ASP A 232 -21.48 22.83 37.25
C ASP A 232 -20.28 23.51 36.55
N SER A 233 -19.03 23.19 36.91
CA SER A 233 -17.86 23.73 36.20
C SER A 233 -17.71 23.14 34.78
N ASP A 234 -16.93 23.77 33.91
CA ASP A 234 -16.67 23.27 32.54
C ASP A 234 -16.03 21.85 32.57
N GLU A 235 -15.19 21.57 33.58
CA GLU A 235 -14.61 20.25 33.85
C GLU A 235 -15.64 19.24 34.35
N LEU A 236 -16.60 19.66 35.17
CA LEU A 236 -17.66 18.80 35.68
C LEU A 236 -18.68 18.44 34.58
N ILE A 237 -19.02 19.40 33.71
CA ILE A 237 -19.86 19.18 32.53
C ILE A 237 -19.23 18.13 31.62
N THR A 238 -17.95 18.31 31.26
CA THR A 238 -17.23 17.36 30.38
C THR A 238 -17.09 15.99 31.05
N GLN A 239 -16.83 15.91 32.36
CA GLN A 239 -16.85 14.64 33.09
C GLN A 239 -18.23 13.96 33.03
N ASN A 240 -19.32 14.68 33.30
CA ASN A 240 -20.67 14.11 33.29
C ASN A 240 -21.10 13.65 31.89
N ILE A 241 -20.83 14.43 30.84
CA ILE A 241 -21.03 14.00 29.44
C ILE A 241 -20.23 12.72 29.15
N SER A 242 -18.97 12.62 29.60
CA SER A 242 -18.14 11.43 29.35
C SER A 242 -18.63 10.14 30.04
N LYS A 243 -19.48 10.23 31.08
CA LYS A 243 -20.09 9.06 31.75
C LYS A 243 -21.23 8.45 30.93
N ILE A 244 -21.94 9.26 30.13
CA ILE A 244 -23.15 8.87 29.40
C ILE A 244 -22.95 8.75 27.88
N CYS A 245 -21.81 9.20 27.37
CA CYS A 245 -21.50 9.20 25.95
C CYS A 245 -20.35 8.28 25.56
N LEU A 246 -20.41 7.80 24.33
CA LEU A 246 -19.32 7.17 23.62
C LEU A 246 -18.35 8.25 23.12
N LEU A 247 -17.07 8.14 23.48
CA LEU A 247 -16.03 9.05 23.00
C LEU A 247 -15.40 8.53 21.70
N TYR A 248 -15.46 9.33 20.64
CA TYR A 248 -14.87 9.04 19.33
C TYR A 248 -14.37 10.32 18.65
N ASP A 249 -13.15 10.32 18.11
CA ASP A 249 -12.53 11.45 17.40
C ASP A 249 -12.71 12.83 18.10
N GLY A 250 -12.37 12.89 19.40
CA GLY A 250 -12.49 14.11 20.22
C GLY A 250 -13.92 14.57 20.54
N LYS A 251 -14.94 13.80 20.15
CA LYS A 251 -16.36 14.06 20.40
C LYS A 251 -17.00 13.02 21.31
N ALA A 252 -18.07 13.42 21.99
CA ALA A 252 -18.97 12.59 22.75
C ALA A 252 -20.29 12.39 21.98
N TYR A 253 -20.68 11.15 21.76
CA TYR A 253 -21.92 10.75 21.09
C TYR A 253 -22.84 10.05 22.08
N LEU A 254 -24.10 10.46 22.17
CA LEU A 254 -25.11 9.80 23.00
C LEU A 254 -25.59 8.51 22.30
N PRO A 255 -25.40 7.31 22.89
CA PRO A 255 -25.69 6.05 22.20
C PRO A 255 -27.14 5.89 21.74
N ASP A 256 -28.10 6.39 22.52
CA ASP A 256 -29.56 6.38 22.25
C ASP A 256 -29.98 6.99 20.90
N ILE A 257 -29.16 7.88 20.34
CA ILE A 257 -29.42 8.55 19.06
C ILE A 257 -28.46 8.12 17.95
N MET A 258 -27.43 7.31 18.26
CA MET A 258 -26.44 6.90 17.26
C MET A 258 -27.04 6.00 16.18
N LEU A 259 -28.02 5.17 16.56
CA LEU A 259 -28.65 4.20 15.68
C LEU A 259 -30.14 4.05 16.03
N ARG A 260 -31.01 3.98 15.02
CA ARG A 260 -32.45 3.75 15.21
C ARG A 260 -32.68 2.33 15.71
N GLU A 261 -33.65 2.12 16.61
CA GLU A 261 -33.84 0.83 17.30
C GLU A 261 -34.08 -0.34 16.32
N ASN A 262 -34.85 -0.14 15.24
CA ASN A 262 -35.08 -1.15 14.20
C ASN A 262 -33.79 -1.56 13.45
N LEU A 263 -32.88 -0.62 13.21
CA LEU A 263 -31.61 -0.87 12.53
C LEU A 263 -30.59 -1.53 13.49
N LYS A 264 -30.62 -1.15 14.77
CA LYS A 264 -29.89 -1.81 15.86
C LYS A 264 -30.34 -3.27 16.02
N GLU A 265 -31.65 -3.53 16.06
CA GLU A 265 -32.21 -4.90 16.09
C GLU A 265 -31.75 -5.71 14.86
N SER A 266 -31.83 -5.13 13.66
CA SER A 266 -31.38 -5.78 12.41
C SER A 266 -29.88 -6.12 12.41
N LEU A 267 -29.06 -5.19 12.91
CA LEU A 267 -27.61 -5.36 13.05
C LEU A 267 -27.25 -6.49 14.05
N LEU A 268 -27.93 -6.53 15.21
CA LEU A 268 -27.71 -7.58 16.21
C LEU A 268 -28.20 -8.94 15.71
N HIS A 269 -29.36 -9.00 15.05
CA HIS A 269 -29.85 -10.23 14.40
C HIS A 269 -28.83 -10.79 13.40
N TYR A 270 -28.26 -9.94 12.54
CA TYR A 270 -27.26 -10.37 11.56
C TYR A 270 -25.98 -10.91 12.21
N ILE A 271 -25.55 -10.35 13.34
CA ILE A 271 -24.41 -10.85 14.13
C ILE A 271 -24.73 -12.24 14.71
N ASP A 272 -25.89 -12.40 15.34
CA ASP A 272 -26.31 -13.67 15.93
C ASP A 272 -26.50 -14.76 14.86
N GLU A 273 -27.16 -14.44 13.74
CA GLU A 273 -27.39 -15.34 12.61
C GLU A 273 -26.08 -15.76 11.93
N SER A 274 -25.08 -14.86 11.87
CA SER A 274 -23.71 -15.21 11.45
C SER A 274 -23.08 -16.25 12.37
N PHE A 275 -23.25 -16.12 13.69
CA PHE A 275 -22.75 -17.11 14.65
C PHE A 275 -23.57 -18.40 14.71
N VAL A 276 -24.82 -18.39 14.24
CA VAL A 276 -25.66 -19.59 14.06
C VAL A 276 -25.28 -20.35 12.79
N SER A 277 -24.98 -19.65 11.70
CA SER A 277 -24.51 -20.24 10.42
C SER A 277 -23.07 -20.80 10.46
N GLY A 278 -22.46 -20.89 11.64
CA GLY A 278 -21.18 -21.57 11.86
C GLY A 278 -19.93 -20.68 11.82
N LYS A 279 -20.07 -19.39 11.47
CA LYS A 279 -18.94 -18.45 11.43
C LYS A 279 -18.39 -18.23 12.85
N GLU A 280 -17.06 -18.25 13.02
CA GLU A 280 -16.46 -18.06 14.36
C GLU A 280 -16.26 -16.59 14.74
N ALA A 281 -16.13 -15.71 13.74
CA ALA A 281 -15.90 -14.28 13.92
C ALA A 281 -16.50 -13.44 12.77
N VAL A 282 -16.85 -12.18 13.07
CA VAL A 282 -17.37 -11.21 12.10
C VAL A 282 -16.61 -9.89 12.23
N TYR A 283 -16.02 -9.41 11.13
CA TYR A 283 -15.21 -8.19 11.14
C TYR A 283 -16.06 -6.92 11.17
N PHE A 284 -15.65 -5.91 11.94
CA PHE A 284 -16.36 -4.63 12.01
C PHE A 284 -16.44 -3.93 10.66
N GLN A 285 -15.39 -4.03 9.83
CA GLN A 285 -15.41 -3.49 8.47
C GLN A 285 -16.40 -4.23 7.56
N ALA A 286 -16.60 -5.53 7.75
CA ALA A 286 -17.55 -6.31 6.98
C ALA A 286 -18.99 -5.93 7.37
N LEU A 287 -19.27 -5.83 8.68
CA LEU A 287 -20.53 -5.29 9.22
C LEU A 287 -20.80 -3.87 8.71
N TYR A 288 -19.80 -2.98 8.78
CA TYR A 288 -19.94 -1.60 8.34
C TYR A 288 -20.29 -1.50 6.85
N ASN A 289 -19.62 -2.28 6.01
CA ASN A 289 -19.92 -2.33 4.58
C ASN A 289 -21.33 -2.87 4.31
N LYS A 290 -21.75 -3.92 5.04
CA LYS A 290 -23.06 -4.58 4.88
C LYS A 290 -24.25 -3.65 5.17
N PHE A 291 -24.12 -2.77 6.15
CA PHE A 291 -25.14 -1.78 6.55
C PHE A 291 -24.81 -0.35 6.10
N SER A 292 -23.89 -0.19 5.12
CA SER A 292 -23.36 1.12 4.76
C SER A 292 -24.40 2.11 4.22
N GLU A 293 -25.40 1.63 3.46
CA GLU A 293 -26.52 2.44 3.00
C GLU A 293 -27.42 2.86 4.17
N ASP A 294 -27.76 1.94 5.08
CA ASP A 294 -28.56 2.22 6.28
C ASP A 294 -27.87 3.20 7.23
N PHE A 295 -26.54 3.19 7.27
CA PHE A 295 -25.74 4.08 8.12
C PHE A 295 -25.61 5.52 7.59
N LEU A 296 -25.95 5.81 6.33
CA LEU A 296 -25.93 7.18 5.77
C LEU A 296 -26.80 8.15 6.58
N ASP A 297 -27.90 7.64 7.12
CA ASP A 297 -28.91 8.35 7.91
C ASP A 297 -28.64 8.29 9.44
N SER A 298 -27.49 7.75 9.85
CA SER A 298 -27.11 7.45 11.24
C SER A 298 -25.98 8.35 11.76
N HIS A 299 -25.50 8.08 12.98
CA HIS A 299 -24.27 8.69 13.51
C HIS A 299 -23.12 7.67 13.65
N ILE A 300 -23.17 6.56 12.90
CA ILE A 300 -22.05 5.61 12.77
C ILE A 300 -21.35 5.91 11.44
N HIS A 301 -20.11 6.39 11.50
CA HIS A 301 -19.39 6.92 10.33
C HIS A 301 -18.29 5.99 9.78
N ASP A 302 -17.89 4.98 10.55
CA ASP A 302 -16.89 3.99 10.17
C ASP A 302 -16.96 2.73 11.05
N ALA A 303 -16.10 1.76 10.76
CA ALA A 303 -16.03 0.48 11.45
C ALA A 303 -15.50 0.57 12.91
N ASP A 304 -14.66 1.55 13.23
CA ASP A 304 -14.12 1.73 14.59
C ASP A 304 -15.15 2.38 15.52
N MET A 305 -15.96 3.29 14.98
CA MET A 305 -17.13 3.87 15.63
C MET A 305 -18.23 2.83 15.84
N LEU A 306 -18.49 1.97 14.84
CA LEU A 306 -19.39 0.82 14.96
C LEU A 306 -18.93 -0.15 16.06
N ARG A 307 -17.62 -0.45 16.10
CA ARG A 307 -17.01 -1.25 17.16
C ARG A 307 -17.23 -0.65 18.54
N ALA A 308 -16.98 0.65 18.70
CA ALA A 308 -17.18 1.35 19.97
C ALA A 308 -18.66 1.30 20.41
N TYR A 309 -19.59 1.47 19.47
CA TYR A 309 -21.03 1.42 19.73
C TYR A 309 -21.46 0.01 20.20
N LEU A 310 -21.04 -1.04 19.49
CA LEU A 310 -21.33 -2.42 19.86
C LEU A 310 -20.70 -2.80 21.22
N MET A 311 -19.51 -2.27 21.56
CA MET A 311 -18.92 -2.42 22.88
C MET A 311 -19.76 -1.75 23.99
N HIS A 312 -20.32 -0.56 23.72
CA HIS A 312 -21.19 0.14 24.67
C HIS A 312 -22.49 -0.63 24.98
N LEU A 313 -23.07 -1.32 23.98
CA LEU A 313 -24.28 -2.13 24.17
C LEU A 313 -24.11 -3.31 25.16
N GLY A 314 -22.89 -3.66 25.58
CA GLY A 314 -22.66 -4.68 26.60
C GLY A 314 -23.11 -6.08 26.18
N LEU A 315 -22.95 -6.41 24.90
CA LEU A 315 -23.41 -7.67 24.31
C LEU A 315 -22.88 -8.89 25.07
N LYS A 316 -23.77 -9.82 25.40
CA LYS A 316 -23.45 -11.06 26.13
C LYS A 316 -22.99 -12.15 25.17
N ASN A 317 -22.18 -13.08 25.67
CA ASN A 317 -21.70 -14.26 24.94
C ASN A 317 -20.87 -13.98 23.68
N VAL A 318 -20.35 -12.76 23.52
CA VAL A 318 -19.46 -12.36 22.44
C VAL A 318 -18.17 -11.73 22.98
N PHE A 319 -17.09 -11.83 22.21
CA PHE A 319 -15.76 -11.38 22.59
C PHE A 319 -15.24 -10.33 21.59
N PHE A 320 -15.04 -9.12 22.09
CA PHE A 320 -14.58 -7.99 21.29
C PHE A 320 -13.07 -8.04 21.10
N ASN A 321 -12.65 -8.22 19.86
CA ASN A 321 -11.26 -8.09 19.45
C ASN A 321 -11.00 -6.70 18.83
N ARG A 322 -9.80 -6.48 18.29
CA ARG A 322 -9.46 -5.21 17.64
C ARG A 322 -10.28 -4.99 16.37
N ASN A 323 -10.38 -6.00 15.50
CA ASN A 323 -10.93 -5.85 14.14
C ASN A 323 -12.24 -6.63 13.91
N PHE A 324 -12.67 -7.45 14.88
CA PHE A 324 -13.83 -8.35 14.77
C PHE A 324 -14.49 -8.61 16.13
N ILE A 325 -15.72 -9.12 16.10
CA ILE A 325 -16.40 -9.80 17.21
C ILE A 325 -16.28 -11.30 16.99
N ALA A 326 -16.00 -12.07 18.05
CA ALA A 326 -15.93 -13.54 17.99
C ALA A 326 -16.87 -14.21 19.01
N LYS A 327 -17.25 -15.45 18.73
CA LYS A 327 -18.12 -16.27 19.59
C LYS A 327 -17.39 -16.85 20.83
N LYS A 328 -16.05 -16.88 20.81
CA LYS A 328 -15.18 -17.38 21.88
C LYS A 328 -14.02 -16.40 22.09
N ALA A 329 -13.39 -16.40 23.27
CA ALA A 329 -12.28 -15.48 23.60
C ALA A 329 -11.06 -15.67 22.70
N ASN A 330 -10.65 -16.94 22.50
CA ASN A 330 -9.43 -17.32 21.80
C ASN A 330 -9.78 -18.03 20.48
N VAL A 331 -10.43 -17.32 19.56
CA VAL A 331 -10.65 -17.82 18.19
C VAL A 331 -9.39 -17.56 17.36
N GLU A 332 -8.80 -18.62 16.81
CA GLU A 332 -7.77 -18.54 15.79
C GLU A 332 -8.44 -18.39 14.43
N ILE A 333 -8.57 -17.15 13.94
CA ILE A 333 -9.14 -16.89 12.62
C ILE A 333 -8.06 -17.08 11.56
N ASP A 334 -8.30 -17.98 10.61
CA ASP A 334 -7.50 -18.11 9.39
C ASP A 334 -8.31 -17.80 8.11
N PRO A 335 -8.43 -16.52 7.72
CA PRO A 335 -9.14 -16.14 6.51
C PRO A 335 -8.48 -16.62 5.20
N LEU A 336 -7.22 -17.06 5.24
CA LEU A 336 -6.59 -17.68 4.08
C LEU A 336 -7.20 -19.05 3.82
N THR A 337 -7.41 -19.84 4.87
CA THR A 337 -8.11 -21.13 4.78
C THR A 337 -9.58 -20.94 4.40
N GLU A 338 -10.28 -19.94 4.94
CA GLU A 338 -11.67 -19.66 4.54
C GLU A 338 -11.82 -19.31 3.04
N VAL A 339 -10.91 -18.48 2.49
CA VAL A 339 -10.90 -18.17 1.04
C VAL A 339 -10.53 -19.39 0.19
N ARG A 340 -9.61 -20.22 0.68
CA ARG A 340 -9.20 -21.48 0.04
C ARG A 340 -10.34 -22.48 -0.05
N ASP A 341 -11.03 -22.72 1.05
CA ASP A 341 -12.09 -23.72 1.10
C ASP A 341 -13.30 -23.26 0.25
N CYS A 342 -13.69 -21.98 0.33
CA CYS A 342 -14.71 -21.38 -0.53
C CYS A 342 -14.43 -21.62 -2.03
N LEU A 343 -13.21 -21.36 -2.50
CA LEU A 343 -12.84 -21.56 -3.91
C LEU A 343 -12.69 -23.04 -4.30
N ARG A 344 -12.35 -23.92 -3.34
CA ARG A 344 -12.27 -25.37 -3.57
C ARG A 344 -13.64 -26.02 -3.67
N GLU A 345 -14.59 -25.63 -2.83
CA GLU A 345 -15.97 -26.13 -2.84
C GLU A 345 -16.68 -25.79 -4.16
N HIS A 346 -16.45 -24.60 -4.70
CA HIS A 346 -17.05 -24.16 -5.95
C HIS A 346 -16.36 -24.74 -7.20
N ALA A 347 -15.07 -25.08 -7.12
CA ALA A 347 -14.27 -25.67 -8.20
C ALA A 347 -14.36 -24.96 -9.57
N ARG A 348 -14.64 -23.65 -9.58
CA ARG A 348 -14.80 -22.82 -10.78
C ARG A 348 -14.24 -21.41 -10.56
N PRO A 349 -14.07 -20.59 -11.61
CA PRO A 349 -13.86 -19.16 -11.47
C PRO A 349 -15.06 -18.51 -10.78
N MET A 350 -14.78 -17.72 -9.75
CA MET A 350 -15.75 -16.89 -9.04
C MET A 350 -15.35 -15.41 -9.15
N ALA A 351 -16.31 -14.54 -9.42
CA ALA A 351 -16.12 -13.09 -9.38
C ALA A 351 -15.95 -12.58 -7.94
N TYR A 352 -15.33 -11.40 -7.79
CA TYR A 352 -15.18 -10.74 -6.49
C TYR A 352 -16.50 -10.63 -5.72
N GLU A 353 -17.58 -10.28 -6.41
CA GLU A 353 -18.92 -10.09 -5.84
C GLU A 353 -19.49 -11.40 -5.25
N GLU A 354 -19.23 -12.53 -5.90
CA GLU A 354 -19.62 -13.86 -5.40
C GLU A 354 -18.82 -14.21 -4.14
N ILE A 355 -17.49 -14.06 -4.19
CA ILE A 355 -16.61 -14.38 -3.05
C ILE A 355 -16.92 -13.48 -1.84
N PHE A 356 -17.25 -12.20 -2.06
CA PHE A 356 -17.65 -11.28 -0.98
C PHE A 356 -19.02 -11.60 -0.38
N SER A 357 -19.93 -12.22 -1.15
CA SER A 357 -21.23 -12.66 -0.66
C SER A 357 -21.07 -13.88 0.25
N GLU A 358 -20.38 -14.92 -0.22
CA GLU A 358 -20.08 -16.13 0.55
C GLU A 358 -19.30 -15.79 1.83
N LEU A 359 -18.22 -15.02 1.71
CA LEU A 359 -17.34 -14.63 2.82
C LEU A 359 -17.71 -13.28 3.42
N SER A 360 -19.01 -12.99 3.51
CA SER A 360 -19.59 -11.71 3.95
C SER A 360 -19.21 -11.24 5.37
N HIS A 361 -18.57 -12.08 6.18
CA HIS A 361 -18.03 -11.76 7.50
C HIS A 361 -16.57 -11.27 7.46
N LEU A 362 -15.88 -11.43 6.31
CA LEU A 362 -14.52 -10.95 6.07
C LEU A 362 -14.52 -9.62 5.30
N PRO A 363 -13.55 -8.71 5.52
CA PRO A 363 -13.45 -7.48 4.76
C PRO A 363 -13.05 -7.76 3.30
N ALA A 364 -13.76 -7.16 2.33
CA ALA A 364 -13.45 -7.30 0.90
C ALA A 364 -11.98 -6.93 0.56
N SER A 365 -11.40 -5.95 1.24
CA SER A 365 -9.97 -5.59 1.12
C SER A 365 -9.02 -6.70 1.58
N LYS A 366 -9.41 -7.45 2.63
CA LYS A 366 -8.65 -8.60 3.14
C LYS A 366 -8.74 -9.78 2.17
N ILE A 367 -9.91 -10.06 1.61
CA ILE A 367 -10.10 -11.06 0.55
C ILE A 367 -9.25 -10.72 -0.67
N LYS A 368 -9.33 -9.48 -1.19
CA LYS A 368 -8.49 -9.00 -2.30
C LYS A 368 -6.99 -9.18 -2.04
N PHE A 369 -6.54 -8.86 -0.83
CA PHE A 369 -5.14 -9.04 -0.43
C PHE A 369 -4.73 -10.52 -0.41
N ILE A 370 -5.58 -11.41 0.12
CA ILE A 370 -5.33 -12.85 0.19
C ILE A 370 -5.21 -13.44 -1.22
N LEU A 371 -6.17 -13.14 -2.11
CA LEU A 371 -6.17 -13.58 -3.51
C LEU A 371 -4.94 -13.09 -4.28
N ALA A 372 -4.49 -11.85 -4.04
CA ALA A 372 -3.32 -11.28 -4.72
C ALA A 372 -1.95 -11.75 -4.17
N SER A 373 -1.90 -12.23 -2.92
CA SER A 373 -0.63 -12.51 -2.22
C SER A 373 -0.24 -13.99 -2.17
N ASN A 374 -1.15 -14.92 -2.50
CA ASN A 374 -0.92 -16.36 -2.40
C ASN A 374 -1.10 -17.01 -3.78
N SER A 375 -0.09 -17.74 -4.24
CA SER A 375 -0.05 -18.30 -5.60
C SER A 375 -1.01 -19.46 -5.86
N GLU A 376 -1.66 -19.99 -4.82
CA GLU A 376 -2.71 -21.02 -4.96
C GLU A 376 -4.02 -20.45 -5.55
N PHE A 377 -4.19 -19.12 -5.53
CA PHE A 377 -5.32 -18.42 -6.11
C PHE A 377 -4.96 -17.90 -7.50
N ILE A 378 -5.56 -18.53 -8.51
CA ILE A 378 -5.27 -18.25 -9.90
C ILE A 378 -6.28 -17.22 -10.42
N SER A 379 -5.77 -16.11 -10.96
CA SER A 379 -6.59 -15.11 -11.64
C SER A 379 -7.05 -15.64 -12.99
N ASN A 380 -8.36 -15.74 -13.20
CA ASN A 380 -8.96 -15.96 -14.51
C ASN A 380 -9.37 -14.64 -15.19
N GLY A 381 -8.89 -13.52 -14.64
CA GLY A 381 -9.07 -12.16 -15.13
C GLY A 381 -10.50 -11.64 -15.02
N GLN A 382 -10.70 -10.39 -15.46
CA GLN A 382 -11.94 -9.62 -15.23
C GLN A 382 -12.43 -9.63 -13.77
N GLY A 383 -11.50 -9.75 -12.80
CA GLY A 383 -11.82 -9.85 -11.37
C GLY A 383 -12.30 -11.23 -10.90
N THR A 384 -12.10 -12.29 -11.70
CA THR A 384 -12.47 -13.66 -11.35
C THR A 384 -11.26 -14.50 -10.92
N TYR A 385 -11.45 -15.40 -9.95
CA TYR A 385 -10.41 -16.25 -9.36
C TYR A 385 -10.89 -17.68 -9.14
N PHE A 386 -9.97 -18.65 -9.18
CA PHE A 386 -10.20 -20.04 -8.75
C PHE A 386 -9.00 -20.56 -7.95
N HIS A 387 -9.20 -21.63 -7.16
CA HIS A 387 -8.09 -22.33 -6.50
C HIS A 387 -7.43 -23.32 -7.47
N GLU A 388 -6.10 -23.40 -7.49
CA GLU A 388 -5.30 -24.19 -8.45
C GLU A 388 -5.71 -25.68 -8.58
N SER A 389 -6.30 -26.27 -7.53
CA SER A 389 -6.81 -27.65 -7.55
C SER A 389 -8.05 -27.85 -8.41
N ALA A 390 -8.72 -26.78 -8.85
CA ALA A 390 -9.79 -26.88 -9.85
C ALA A 390 -9.22 -27.32 -11.21
N VAL A 391 -7.94 -27.01 -11.49
CA VAL A 391 -7.25 -27.50 -12.68
C VAL A 391 -6.78 -28.93 -12.42
N SER A 392 -7.52 -29.87 -12.97
CA SER A 392 -7.26 -31.31 -12.86
C SER A 392 -6.18 -31.71 -13.88
N LEU A 393 -4.99 -32.03 -13.35
CA LEU A 393 -3.87 -32.59 -14.09
C LEU A 393 -3.24 -33.70 -13.25
N SER A 394 -3.15 -34.91 -13.82
CA SER A 394 -2.43 -36.04 -13.26
C SER A 394 -0.92 -35.85 -13.33
N ALA A 395 -0.17 -36.70 -12.63
CA ALA A 395 1.29 -36.69 -12.69
C ALA A 395 1.83 -37.00 -14.10
N GLU A 396 1.15 -37.85 -14.86
CA GLU A 396 1.53 -38.21 -16.24
C GLU A 396 1.32 -37.02 -17.19
N GLU A 397 0.16 -36.36 -17.13
CA GLU A 397 -0.13 -35.14 -17.91
C GLU A 397 0.85 -34.01 -17.56
N LEU A 398 1.26 -33.85 -16.30
CA LEU A 398 2.25 -32.86 -15.89
C LEU A 398 3.66 -33.17 -16.42
N GLU A 399 4.07 -34.44 -16.51
CA GLU A 399 5.32 -34.81 -17.16
C GLU A 399 5.27 -34.61 -18.67
N ASP A 400 4.15 -34.94 -19.31
CA ASP A 400 3.95 -34.75 -20.74
C ASP A 400 3.97 -33.25 -21.14
N ILE A 401 3.35 -32.38 -20.34
CA ILE A 401 3.42 -30.92 -20.49
C ILE A 401 4.85 -30.43 -20.23
N ALA A 402 5.53 -30.94 -19.19
CA ALA A 402 6.91 -30.58 -18.91
C ALA A 402 7.88 -31.02 -20.03
N ALA A 403 7.59 -32.10 -20.74
CA ALA A 403 8.35 -32.54 -21.91
C ALA A 403 8.19 -31.56 -23.09
N ILE A 404 6.98 -31.04 -23.35
CA ILE A 404 6.76 -29.98 -24.35
C ILE A 404 7.60 -28.74 -24.00
N ILE A 405 7.50 -28.27 -22.74
CA ILE A 405 8.26 -27.09 -22.26
C ILE A 405 9.78 -27.33 -22.42
N THR A 406 10.26 -28.52 -22.05
CA THR A 406 11.69 -28.86 -22.12
C THR A 406 12.20 -28.85 -23.56
N TYR A 407 11.47 -29.49 -24.48
CA TYR A 407 11.81 -29.51 -25.91
C TYR A 407 11.89 -28.10 -26.50
N SER A 408 10.88 -27.26 -26.26
CA SER A 408 10.85 -25.88 -26.73
C SER A 408 11.98 -25.03 -26.15
N ILE A 409 12.34 -25.22 -24.86
CA ILE A 409 13.50 -24.56 -24.24
C ILE A 409 14.83 -25.05 -24.86
N GLU A 410 14.95 -26.32 -25.24
CA GLU A 410 16.17 -26.83 -25.89
C GLU A 410 16.33 -26.33 -27.33
N GLU A 411 15.23 -26.08 -28.04
CA GLU A 411 15.25 -25.49 -29.39
C GLU A 411 15.42 -23.95 -29.38
N LYS A 412 14.67 -23.25 -28.52
CA LYS A 412 14.46 -21.79 -28.59
C LYS A 412 14.87 -21.00 -27.34
N GLU A 413 15.38 -21.67 -26.29
CA GLU A 413 15.67 -21.14 -24.93
C GLU A 413 14.45 -20.79 -24.06
N PHE A 414 13.27 -20.65 -24.66
CA PHE A 414 12.01 -20.39 -23.96
C PHE A 414 10.83 -21.02 -24.73
N VAL A 415 9.66 -21.01 -24.09
CA VAL A 415 8.36 -21.21 -24.76
C VAL A 415 7.40 -20.10 -24.35
N GLY A 416 6.60 -19.62 -25.29
CA GLY A 416 5.51 -18.67 -25.01
C GLY A 416 4.37 -19.34 -24.25
N GLY A 417 3.70 -18.64 -23.34
CA GLY A 417 2.55 -19.22 -22.62
C GLY A 417 1.36 -19.55 -23.52
N ASN A 418 1.18 -18.80 -24.63
CA ASN A 418 0.19 -19.11 -25.67
C ASN A 418 0.67 -20.28 -26.54
N GLU A 419 1.91 -20.24 -27.01
CA GLU A 419 2.55 -21.33 -27.76
C GLU A 419 2.46 -22.67 -27.02
N LEU A 420 2.68 -22.68 -25.70
CA LEU A 420 2.50 -23.86 -24.86
C LEU A 420 1.04 -24.32 -24.80
N TYR A 421 0.08 -23.39 -24.67
CA TYR A 421 -1.35 -23.72 -24.67
C TYR A 421 -1.76 -24.36 -26.00
N ASP A 422 -1.39 -23.75 -27.12
CA ASP A 422 -1.68 -24.25 -28.47
C ASP A 422 -1.02 -25.62 -28.73
N ALA A 423 0.21 -25.83 -28.23
CA ALA A 423 0.90 -27.12 -28.30
C ALA A 423 0.23 -28.21 -27.45
N ILE A 424 -0.33 -27.86 -26.29
CA ILE A 424 -1.12 -28.78 -25.45
C ILE A 424 -2.46 -29.07 -26.13
N GLU A 425 -3.17 -28.08 -26.67
CA GLU A 425 -4.42 -28.28 -27.40
C GLU A 425 -4.23 -29.20 -28.61
N ALA A 426 -3.17 -29.00 -29.38
CA ALA A 426 -2.87 -29.80 -30.58
C ALA A 426 -2.47 -31.26 -30.26
N LYS A 427 -1.81 -31.52 -29.12
CA LYS A 427 -1.29 -32.85 -28.75
C LYS A 427 -2.21 -33.61 -27.80
N TYR A 428 -2.90 -32.90 -26.91
CA TYR A 428 -3.71 -33.42 -25.81
C TYR A 428 -5.00 -32.60 -25.63
N PRO A 429 -5.89 -32.52 -26.65
CA PRO A 429 -7.07 -31.65 -26.62
C PRO A 429 -7.97 -31.87 -25.41
N TYR A 430 -8.08 -33.13 -24.94
CA TYR A 430 -8.84 -33.49 -23.75
C TYR A 430 -8.39 -32.77 -22.46
N ILE A 431 -7.11 -32.39 -22.35
CA ILE A 431 -6.60 -31.60 -21.21
C ILE A 431 -7.25 -30.21 -21.21
N ILE A 432 -7.34 -29.60 -22.39
CA ILE A 432 -7.95 -28.28 -22.56
C ILE A 432 -9.47 -28.36 -22.40
N GLU A 433 -10.12 -29.37 -23.00
CA GLU A 433 -11.56 -29.61 -22.86
C GLU A 433 -11.99 -29.80 -21.40
N ASN A 434 -11.23 -30.59 -20.62
CA ASN A 434 -11.48 -30.82 -19.19
C ASN A 434 -11.25 -29.57 -18.31
N ASN A 435 -10.49 -28.59 -18.80
CA ASN A 435 -10.14 -27.37 -18.05
C ASN A 435 -10.69 -26.10 -18.74
N ASN A 436 -11.72 -26.22 -19.58
CA ASN A 436 -12.25 -25.16 -20.44
C ASN A 436 -12.81 -23.91 -19.72
N PHE A 437 -13.01 -23.97 -18.40
CA PHE A 437 -13.34 -22.83 -17.57
C PHE A 437 -12.16 -21.86 -17.40
N CYS A 438 -10.94 -22.34 -17.63
CA CYS A 438 -9.73 -21.52 -17.61
C CYS A 438 -9.61 -20.70 -18.90
N SER A 439 -9.32 -19.42 -18.73
CA SER A 439 -8.64 -18.62 -19.74
C SER A 439 -7.23 -19.17 -19.99
N VAL A 440 -6.65 -18.89 -21.17
CA VAL A 440 -5.29 -19.29 -21.55
C VAL A 440 -4.25 -18.92 -20.48
N TYR A 441 -4.30 -17.70 -19.95
CA TYR A 441 -3.39 -17.25 -18.90
C TYR A 441 -3.73 -17.81 -17.52
N GLY A 442 -5.00 -18.08 -17.21
CA GLY A 442 -5.39 -18.81 -16.00
C GLY A 442 -4.84 -20.24 -16.00
N PHE A 443 -4.94 -20.95 -17.12
CA PHE A 443 -4.35 -22.29 -17.28
C PHE A 443 -2.82 -22.25 -17.16
N ARG A 444 -2.16 -21.28 -17.83
CA ARG A 444 -0.72 -21.04 -17.71
C ARG A 444 -0.30 -20.74 -16.26
N ASP A 445 -1.06 -19.95 -15.52
CA ASP A 445 -0.72 -19.58 -14.13
C ASP A 445 -0.99 -20.75 -13.15
N ALA A 446 -1.95 -21.64 -13.45
CA ALA A 446 -2.08 -22.92 -12.77
C ALA A 446 -0.89 -23.86 -13.06
N LEU A 447 -0.41 -23.93 -14.31
CA LEU A 447 0.83 -24.64 -14.65
C LEU A 447 2.06 -24.03 -13.94
N LYS A 448 2.11 -22.70 -13.80
CA LYS A 448 3.15 -22.02 -13.01
C LYS A 448 3.15 -22.45 -11.55
N TYR A 449 1.97 -22.66 -10.94
CA TYR A 449 1.90 -23.18 -9.57
C TYR A 449 2.40 -24.63 -9.50
N LYS A 450 1.95 -25.50 -10.41
CA LYS A 450 2.26 -26.94 -10.40
C LYS A 450 3.69 -27.29 -10.87
N LEU A 451 4.29 -26.48 -11.76
CA LEU A 451 5.60 -26.72 -12.39
C LEU A 451 6.67 -25.64 -12.09
N GLY A 452 6.36 -24.65 -11.24
CA GLY A 452 7.26 -23.53 -10.92
C GLY A 452 8.53 -23.90 -10.15
N ASN A 453 8.65 -25.15 -9.71
CA ASN A 453 9.90 -25.74 -9.18
C ASN A 453 10.84 -26.25 -10.29
N ARG A 454 10.34 -26.50 -11.51
CA ARG A 454 11.09 -27.03 -12.66
C ARG A 454 11.42 -25.96 -13.70
N PHE A 455 10.53 -24.98 -13.89
CA PHE A 455 10.68 -23.91 -14.87
C PHE A 455 10.40 -22.54 -14.24
N SER A 456 11.02 -21.49 -14.79
CA SER A 456 10.74 -20.09 -14.41
C SER A 456 9.69 -19.48 -15.34
N PHE A 457 8.59 -19.00 -14.75
CA PHE A 457 7.47 -18.37 -15.45
C PHE A 457 7.45 -16.85 -15.19
N LYS A 458 7.97 -16.08 -16.15
CA LYS A 458 8.05 -14.60 -16.12
C LYS A 458 7.11 -13.98 -17.14
N GLY A 459 5.95 -13.52 -16.67
CA GLY A 459 4.89 -13.02 -17.56
C GLY A 459 4.42 -14.15 -18.47
N ASN A 460 4.51 -13.95 -19.79
CA ASN A 460 4.20 -14.99 -20.78
C ASN A 460 5.42 -15.82 -21.24
N ILE A 461 6.60 -15.63 -20.65
CA ILE A 461 7.81 -16.39 -20.96
C ILE A 461 7.99 -17.52 -19.95
N ILE A 462 8.19 -18.73 -20.46
CA ILE A 462 8.54 -19.91 -19.67
C ILE A 462 9.96 -20.33 -20.09
N SER A 463 10.87 -20.38 -19.11
CA SER A 463 12.31 -20.57 -19.33
C SER A 463 12.93 -21.48 -18.29
N ARG A 464 14.19 -21.91 -18.48
CA ARG A 464 14.87 -22.80 -17.54
C ARG A 464 15.14 -22.08 -16.21
N THR A 465 14.88 -22.74 -15.08
CA THR A 465 15.17 -22.20 -13.75
C THR A 465 16.64 -21.81 -13.62
N GLY A 466 16.90 -20.56 -13.20
CA GLY A 466 18.26 -19.99 -13.13
C GLY A 466 18.79 -19.39 -14.44
N GLN A 467 18.10 -19.58 -15.56
CA GLN A 467 18.37 -18.93 -16.86
C GLN A 467 17.13 -18.12 -17.28
N GLU A 468 16.64 -17.30 -16.36
CA GLU A 468 15.33 -16.67 -16.48
C GLU A 468 15.34 -15.49 -17.45
N LEU A 469 14.53 -15.54 -18.49
CA LEU A 469 14.45 -14.48 -19.51
C LEU A 469 13.31 -13.49 -19.22
N SER A 470 13.57 -12.20 -19.41
CA SER A 470 12.54 -11.16 -19.55
C SER A 470 12.16 -10.94 -21.02
N MET A 471 11.08 -10.19 -21.28
CA MET A 471 10.71 -9.80 -22.64
C MET A 471 11.84 -9.05 -23.36
N ALA A 472 12.55 -8.17 -22.65
CA ALA A 472 13.70 -7.45 -23.20
C ALA A 472 14.85 -8.40 -23.59
N ASP A 473 15.15 -9.39 -22.74
CA ASP A 473 16.19 -10.40 -23.03
C ASP A 473 15.84 -11.23 -24.27
N VAL A 474 14.57 -11.61 -24.45
CA VAL A 474 14.13 -12.38 -25.62
C VAL A 474 14.33 -11.58 -26.91
N PHE A 475 13.88 -10.33 -26.99
CA PHE A 475 14.08 -9.50 -28.19
C PHE A 475 15.58 -9.17 -28.42
N SER A 476 16.34 -8.89 -27.36
CA SER A 476 17.79 -8.65 -27.46
C SER A 476 18.54 -9.89 -27.98
N ASN A 477 18.25 -11.08 -27.44
CA ASN A 477 18.85 -12.33 -27.88
C ASN A 477 18.42 -12.70 -29.31
N TYR A 478 17.18 -12.42 -29.68
CA TYR A 478 16.67 -12.63 -31.04
C TYR A 478 17.51 -11.86 -32.08
N ALA A 479 17.78 -10.58 -31.81
CA ALA A 479 18.60 -9.72 -32.66
C ALA A 479 20.10 -10.12 -32.63
N LYS A 480 20.68 -10.34 -31.44
CA LYS A 480 22.11 -10.72 -31.27
C LYS A 480 22.49 -11.99 -32.04
N LYS A 481 21.57 -12.94 -32.19
CA LYS A 481 21.82 -14.26 -32.80
C LYS A 481 21.59 -14.31 -34.32
N ARG A 482 21.14 -13.22 -34.94
CA ARG A 482 20.75 -13.18 -36.37
C ARG A 482 21.42 -12.04 -37.11
N ASP A 483 22.21 -12.36 -38.13
CA ASP A 483 22.84 -11.36 -39.00
C ASP A 483 21.86 -10.61 -39.90
N ARG A 484 20.66 -11.18 -40.14
CA ARG A 484 19.56 -10.55 -40.89
C ARG A 484 18.23 -11.14 -40.43
N PHE A 485 17.21 -10.31 -40.32
CA PHE A 485 15.82 -10.69 -40.01
C PHE A 485 14.86 -9.58 -40.45
N SER A 486 13.56 -9.85 -40.36
CA SER A 486 12.50 -8.98 -40.85
C SER A 486 11.56 -8.47 -39.76
N LEU A 487 10.85 -7.38 -40.05
CA LEU A 487 9.77 -6.86 -39.20
C LEU A 487 8.65 -7.89 -39.03
N GLY A 488 8.33 -8.66 -40.08
CA GLY A 488 7.33 -9.73 -40.02
C GLY A 488 7.70 -10.82 -39.02
N GLU A 489 8.96 -11.24 -38.98
CA GLU A 489 9.44 -12.21 -37.97
C GLU A 489 9.37 -11.66 -36.54
N LEU A 490 9.67 -10.37 -36.34
CA LEU A 490 9.48 -9.72 -35.03
C LEU A 490 7.99 -9.63 -34.63
N GLN A 491 7.09 -9.44 -35.61
CA GLN A 491 5.64 -9.44 -35.37
C GLN A 491 5.14 -10.83 -34.96
N SER A 492 5.62 -11.90 -35.60
CA SER A 492 5.33 -13.28 -35.18
C SER A 492 5.79 -13.54 -33.74
N LEU A 493 7.06 -13.23 -33.43
CA LEU A 493 7.61 -13.38 -32.07
C LEU A 493 6.81 -12.59 -31.02
N ALA A 494 6.44 -11.34 -31.34
CA ALA A 494 5.62 -10.51 -30.46
C ALA A 494 4.22 -11.10 -30.24
N SER A 495 3.63 -11.72 -31.28
CA SER A 495 2.33 -12.40 -31.20
C SER A 495 2.38 -13.66 -30.34
N GLU A 496 3.38 -14.52 -30.53
CA GLU A 496 3.63 -15.74 -29.74
C GLU A 496 3.79 -15.41 -28.24
N LEU A 497 4.48 -14.32 -27.93
CA LEU A 497 4.69 -13.80 -26.58
C LEU A 497 3.50 -12.98 -26.02
N ALA A 498 2.47 -12.71 -26.82
CA ALA A 498 1.34 -11.82 -26.49
C ALA A 498 1.78 -10.43 -25.99
N THR A 499 2.72 -9.81 -26.71
CA THR A 499 3.37 -8.54 -26.32
C THR A 499 3.60 -7.61 -27.52
N VAL A 500 4.20 -6.45 -27.29
CA VAL A 500 4.66 -5.52 -28.34
C VAL A 500 6.12 -5.76 -28.68
N ILE A 501 6.57 -5.35 -29.88
CA ILE A 501 7.99 -5.40 -30.24
C ILE A 501 8.78 -4.39 -29.39
N TYR A 502 9.80 -4.88 -28.67
CA TYR A 502 10.72 -4.03 -27.89
C TYR A 502 11.78 -3.43 -28.82
N PHE A 503 11.38 -2.43 -29.63
CA PHE A 503 12.24 -1.87 -30.68
C PHE A 503 13.57 -1.32 -30.17
N GLU A 504 13.62 -0.74 -28.97
CA GLU A 504 14.88 -0.32 -28.33
C GLU A 504 15.87 -1.48 -28.25
N GLN A 505 15.43 -2.63 -27.74
CA GLN A 505 16.27 -3.83 -27.59
C GLN A 505 16.68 -4.45 -28.94
N ILE A 506 15.88 -4.24 -29.99
CA ILE A 506 16.23 -4.58 -31.37
C ILE A 506 17.28 -3.62 -31.92
N TYR A 507 17.06 -2.31 -31.80
CA TYR A 507 17.95 -1.27 -32.32
C TYR A 507 19.29 -1.23 -31.56
N GLU A 508 19.34 -1.55 -30.27
CA GLU A 508 20.59 -1.74 -29.52
C GLU A 508 21.50 -2.81 -30.15
N ASN A 509 20.92 -3.81 -30.84
CA ASN A 509 21.62 -5.03 -31.26
C ASN A 509 21.66 -5.27 -32.78
N SER A 510 20.90 -4.51 -33.57
CA SER A 510 20.82 -4.59 -35.03
C SER A 510 20.75 -3.18 -35.66
N LEU A 511 20.75 -3.08 -36.98
CA LEU A 511 20.43 -1.87 -37.75
C LEU A 511 19.22 -2.14 -38.61
N ARG A 512 18.29 -1.19 -38.66
CA ARG A 512 17.18 -1.23 -39.60
C ARG A 512 17.57 -0.57 -40.92
N ILE A 513 17.59 -1.35 -42.01
CA ILE A 513 18.05 -0.90 -43.33
C ILE A 513 16.91 -0.60 -44.30
N SER A 514 15.69 -1.03 -43.99
CA SER A 514 14.48 -0.70 -44.77
C SER A 514 13.24 -0.76 -43.87
N LYS A 515 12.06 -0.54 -44.45
CA LYS A 515 10.79 -0.72 -43.71
C LYS A 515 10.67 -2.14 -43.13
N GLU A 516 11.13 -3.16 -43.86
CA GLU A 516 10.92 -4.55 -43.48
C GLU A 516 12.19 -5.25 -42.97
N GLU A 517 13.40 -4.72 -43.20
CA GLU A 517 14.64 -5.47 -42.99
C GLU A 517 15.59 -4.89 -41.92
N PHE A 518 16.15 -5.80 -41.12
CA PHE A 518 17.16 -5.56 -40.10
C PHE A 518 18.42 -6.40 -40.40
N VAL A 519 19.59 -5.89 -40.02
CA VAL A 519 20.89 -6.56 -40.17
C VAL A 519 21.78 -6.34 -38.94
N SER A 520 22.83 -7.16 -38.79
CA SER A 520 23.86 -6.92 -37.77
C SER A 520 24.57 -5.57 -37.96
N LYS A 521 24.83 -4.85 -36.85
CA LYS A 521 25.51 -3.54 -36.84
C LYS A 521 26.83 -3.50 -37.60
N ASN A 522 27.56 -4.62 -37.60
CA ASN A 522 28.85 -4.76 -38.26
C ASN A 522 28.80 -4.72 -39.80
N GLN A 523 27.61 -4.75 -40.41
CA GLN A 523 27.46 -4.71 -41.87
C GLN A 523 27.44 -3.27 -42.44
N ALA A 524 27.07 -2.27 -41.64
CA ALA A 524 27.07 -0.87 -42.07
C ALA A 524 28.46 -0.22 -41.96
N ARG A 525 28.69 0.81 -42.77
CA ARG A 525 29.97 1.54 -42.87
C ARG A 525 29.71 3.04 -42.93
N PHE A 526 29.32 3.63 -41.80
CA PHE A 526 29.02 5.07 -41.74
C PHE A 526 30.29 5.93 -41.82
N SER A 527 30.38 6.78 -42.84
CA SER A 527 31.36 7.87 -42.88
C SER A 527 30.84 9.05 -42.06
N ILE A 528 31.06 9.01 -40.73
CA ILE A 528 30.39 9.88 -39.76
C ILE A 528 30.52 11.38 -40.13
N ALA A 529 31.74 11.85 -40.44
CA ALA A 529 31.97 13.24 -40.76
C ALA A 529 31.28 13.70 -42.06
N GLU A 530 31.19 12.82 -43.07
CA GLU A 530 30.55 13.14 -44.36
C GLU A 530 29.02 13.05 -44.26
N THR A 531 28.46 12.11 -43.48
CA THR A 531 27.03 12.05 -43.21
C THR A 531 26.56 13.26 -42.40
N ASP A 532 27.30 13.65 -41.35
CA ASP A 532 27.01 14.88 -40.60
C ASP A 532 27.10 16.13 -41.49
N ALA A 533 28.06 16.18 -42.42
CA ALA A 533 28.17 17.26 -43.42
C ALA A 533 27.09 17.21 -44.52
N ALA A 534 26.42 16.08 -44.72
CA ALA A 534 25.22 15.98 -45.55
C ALA A 534 23.97 16.49 -44.78
N LEU A 535 23.87 16.17 -43.49
CA LEU A 535 22.82 16.69 -42.59
C LEU A 535 22.90 18.21 -42.41
N ASP A 536 24.10 18.81 -42.33
CA ASP A 536 24.31 20.27 -42.30
C ASP A 536 23.64 20.99 -43.49
N ARG A 537 23.52 20.33 -44.65
CA ARG A 537 22.95 20.92 -45.88
C ARG A 537 21.42 20.93 -45.91
N VAL A 538 20.78 20.06 -45.13
CA VAL A 538 19.30 19.94 -45.07
C VAL A 538 18.73 20.55 -43.79
N CYS A 539 19.44 20.46 -42.66
CA CYS A 539 19.02 21.02 -41.38
C CYS A 539 19.46 22.50 -41.26
N ALA A 540 18.67 23.40 -41.84
CA ALA A 540 18.94 24.84 -41.78
C ALA A 540 18.82 25.44 -40.37
N GLY A 541 17.83 24.98 -39.58
CA GLY A 541 17.56 25.46 -38.21
C GLY A 541 18.30 24.67 -37.12
N ASN A 542 17.78 24.72 -35.89
CA ASN A 542 18.27 23.91 -34.77
C ASN A 542 17.88 22.44 -34.87
N TYR A 543 16.76 22.15 -35.55
CA TYR A 543 16.21 20.82 -35.76
C TYR A 543 15.49 20.71 -37.10
N ILE A 544 15.24 19.47 -37.52
CA ILE A 544 14.43 19.10 -38.69
C ILE A 544 13.67 17.80 -38.39
N SER A 545 12.50 17.59 -39.00
CA SER A 545 11.79 16.31 -38.90
C SER A 545 12.53 15.22 -39.66
N ILE A 546 12.56 14.01 -39.11
CA ILE A 546 13.12 12.86 -39.84
C ILE A 546 12.38 12.54 -41.14
N GLN A 547 11.11 12.94 -41.24
CA GLN A 547 10.28 12.76 -42.44
C GLN A 547 10.56 13.79 -43.54
N ASP A 548 11.10 14.98 -43.19
CA ASP A 548 11.43 16.02 -44.17
C ASP A 548 12.68 15.67 -45.00
N ILE A 549 13.55 14.80 -44.48
CA ILE A 549 14.77 14.34 -45.17
C ILE A 549 14.42 13.24 -46.17
N THR A 550 14.02 13.68 -47.36
CA THR A 550 13.56 12.82 -48.47
C THR A 550 14.62 12.58 -49.56
N ASN A 551 15.63 13.45 -49.67
CA ASN A 551 16.68 13.34 -50.68
C ASN A 551 18.02 12.93 -50.05
N PHE A 552 18.43 11.68 -50.30
CA PHE A 552 19.67 11.11 -49.79
C PHE A 552 20.83 11.14 -50.79
N GLY A 553 20.70 11.81 -51.95
CA GLY A 553 21.71 11.79 -53.00
C GLY A 553 23.07 12.41 -52.62
N THR A 554 23.14 13.14 -51.51
CA THR A 554 24.37 13.73 -50.94
C THR A 554 25.01 12.88 -49.83
N PHE A 555 24.36 11.79 -49.39
CA PHE A 555 24.83 10.98 -48.28
C PHE A 555 25.89 9.96 -48.76
N PRO A 556 26.97 9.73 -48.01
CA PRO A 556 28.01 8.75 -48.37
C PRO A 556 27.46 7.32 -48.29
N TYR A 557 27.89 6.42 -49.18
CA TYR A 557 27.39 5.05 -49.20
C TYR A 557 27.74 4.29 -47.90
N ALA A 558 26.72 3.93 -47.12
CA ALA A 558 26.86 3.32 -45.79
C ALA A 558 26.87 1.78 -45.80
N GLY A 559 27.05 1.14 -46.96
CA GLY A 559 26.83 -0.30 -47.16
C GLY A 559 25.39 -0.66 -47.56
N PHE A 560 24.44 0.26 -47.36
CA PHE A 560 23.03 0.12 -47.73
C PHE A 560 22.48 1.42 -48.33
N PRO A 561 21.40 1.38 -49.14
CA PRO A 561 20.71 2.59 -49.59
C PRO A 561 20.09 3.34 -48.42
N TRP A 562 20.37 4.64 -48.33
CA TRP A 562 19.77 5.50 -47.30
C TRP A 562 18.26 5.65 -47.46
N ASN A 563 17.59 5.69 -46.32
CA ASN A 563 16.17 5.94 -46.14
C ASN A 563 15.94 6.36 -44.68
N SER A 564 14.71 6.75 -44.33
CA SER A 564 14.40 7.25 -42.98
C SER A 564 14.73 6.26 -41.86
N PHE A 565 14.62 4.93 -42.07
CA PHE A 565 14.92 3.94 -41.03
C PHE A 565 16.43 3.84 -40.75
N LEU A 566 17.26 3.83 -41.79
CA LEU A 566 18.71 3.85 -41.62
C LEU A 566 19.21 5.18 -41.04
N LEU A 567 18.54 6.29 -41.41
CA LEU A 567 18.81 7.61 -40.85
C LEU A 567 18.42 7.70 -39.36
N GLU A 568 17.28 7.16 -38.98
CA GLU A 568 16.78 7.10 -37.59
C GLU A 568 17.82 6.46 -36.68
N HIS A 569 18.41 5.35 -37.13
CA HIS A 569 19.50 4.69 -36.41
C HIS A 569 20.77 5.55 -36.37
N TYR A 570 21.16 6.11 -37.51
CA TYR A 570 22.39 6.92 -37.61
C TYR A 570 22.37 8.13 -36.67
N VAL A 571 21.26 8.87 -36.61
CA VAL A 571 21.14 10.05 -35.73
C VAL A 571 20.90 9.68 -34.26
N ALA A 572 20.40 8.48 -33.96
CA ALA A 572 20.28 8.00 -32.58
C ALA A 572 21.64 7.63 -31.97
N GLU A 573 22.48 6.88 -32.70
CA GLU A 573 23.69 6.25 -32.11
C GLU A 573 25.04 6.76 -32.65
N TYR A 574 25.11 7.26 -33.88
CA TYR A 574 26.40 7.45 -34.58
C TYR A 574 26.78 8.92 -34.83
N SER A 575 25.80 9.79 -35.06
CA SER A 575 26.04 11.21 -35.37
C SER A 575 26.70 11.96 -34.20
N GLN A 576 27.73 12.74 -34.52
CA GLN A 576 28.46 13.56 -33.56
C GLN A 576 27.94 15.00 -33.51
N LYS A 577 27.31 15.48 -34.58
CA LYS A 577 26.64 16.80 -34.62
C LYS A 577 25.17 16.78 -34.23
N TYR A 578 24.48 15.66 -34.45
CA TYR A 578 23.04 15.52 -34.28
C TYR A 578 22.67 14.44 -33.27
N MET A 579 21.45 14.51 -32.76
CA MET A 579 20.79 13.45 -32.00
C MET A 579 19.33 13.31 -32.41
N LEU A 580 18.76 12.12 -32.21
CA LEU A 580 17.34 11.85 -32.35
C LEU A 580 16.61 12.15 -31.04
N LEU A 581 15.63 13.04 -31.07
CA LEU A 581 14.66 13.25 -30.00
C LEU A 581 13.28 12.79 -30.48
N HIS A 582 12.71 11.77 -29.84
CA HIS A 582 11.44 11.16 -30.24
C HIS A 582 10.69 10.56 -29.04
N SER A 583 9.46 10.10 -29.25
CA SER A 583 8.70 9.39 -28.20
C SER A 583 9.05 7.90 -28.09
N SER A 584 9.39 7.26 -29.21
CA SER A 584 9.62 5.80 -29.34
C SER A 584 9.92 5.43 -30.79
N TYR A 585 10.71 4.38 -31.03
CA TYR A 585 10.78 3.70 -32.33
C TYR A 585 9.43 3.06 -32.72
N ASN A 586 9.17 2.92 -34.04
CA ASN A 586 7.91 2.37 -34.55
C ASN A 586 8.14 1.44 -35.76
N GLY A 587 7.32 0.40 -35.89
CA GLY A 587 7.36 -0.54 -37.00
C GLY A 587 6.87 0.03 -38.34
N THR A 588 5.98 1.03 -38.36
CA THR A 588 5.37 1.49 -39.63
C THR A 588 6.11 2.62 -40.33
N GLU A 589 6.62 3.57 -39.55
CA GLU A 589 7.20 4.85 -40.01
C GLU A 589 8.17 5.40 -38.97
N CYS A 590 9.14 6.21 -39.39
CA CYS A 590 9.99 6.97 -38.48
C CYS A 590 9.31 8.30 -38.11
N ALA A 591 9.38 8.68 -36.84
CA ALA A 591 8.88 9.96 -36.35
C ALA A 591 9.80 10.48 -35.25
N GLY A 592 10.10 11.78 -35.29
CA GLY A 592 11.03 12.41 -34.35
C GLY A 592 11.78 13.60 -34.94
N ALA A 593 12.40 14.36 -34.07
CA ALA A 593 13.24 15.50 -34.41
C ALA A 593 14.71 15.08 -34.47
N ILE A 594 15.38 15.44 -35.56
CA ILE A 594 16.84 15.40 -35.68
C ILE A 594 17.34 16.76 -35.23
N VAL A 595 18.01 16.81 -34.07
CA VAL A 595 18.36 18.04 -33.37
C VAL A 595 19.88 18.22 -33.31
N LYS A 596 20.38 19.43 -33.58
CA LYS A 596 21.79 19.77 -33.42
C LYS A 596 22.16 19.72 -31.94
N ARG A 597 23.22 18.99 -31.58
CA ARG A 597 23.65 18.84 -30.16
C ARG A 597 24.00 20.17 -29.48
N GLY A 598 24.42 21.17 -30.26
CA GLY A 598 24.68 22.54 -29.77
C GLY A 598 23.44 23.43 -29.61
N ALA A 599 22.22 22.92 -29.80
CA ALA A 599 20.99 23.72 -29.76
C ALA A 599 20.43 23.98 -28.35
N GLY A 600 20.95 23.30 -27.30
CA GLY A 600 20.42 23.41 -25.93
C GLY A 600 19.04 22.77 -25.74
N LEU A 601 18.70 21.77 -26.56
CA LEU A 601 17.48 20.96 -26.46
C LEU A 601 17.93 19.51 -26.25
N GLU A 602 17.85 19.00 -25.02
CA GLU A 602 18.41 17.70 -24.65
C GLU A 602 17.36 16.59 -24.60
N THR A 603 16.12 16.94 -24.29
CA THR A 603 14.98 16.01 -24.19
C THR A 603 13.92 16.30 -25.26
N PHE A 604 13.10 15.29 -25.55
CA PHE A 604 11.95 15.46 -26.45
C PHE A 604 10.91 16.45 -25.89
N ASP A 605 10.82 16.57 -24.57
CA ASP A 605 9.98 17.57 -23.89
C ASP A 605 10.49 19.00 -24.15
N ASP A 606 11.81 19.26 -24.07
CA ASP A 606 12.41 20.56 -24.41
C ASP A 606 12.13 20.96 -25.86
N PHE A 607 12.31 20.00 -26.77
CA PHE A 607 12.02 20.19 -28.20
C PHE A 607 10.54 20.53 -28.44
N ILE A 608 9.61 19.82 -27.80
CA ILE A 608 8.17 20.11 -27.90
C ILE A 608 7.87 21.51 -27.37
N VAL A 609 8.47 21.90 -26.23
CA VAL A 609 8.27 23.23 -25.63
C VAL A 609 8.76 24.34 -26.56
N ASP A 610 9.98 24.24 -27.11
CA ASP A 610 10.50 25.23 -28.06
C ASP A 610 9.64 25.30 -29.35
N LEU A 611 9.32 24.15 -29.95
CA LEU A 611 8.49 24.09 -31.16
C LEU A 611 7.13 24.76 -30.93
N LEU A 612 6.47 24.47 -29.80
CA LEU A 612 5.17 25.03 -29.48
C LEU A 612 5.26 26.52 -29.14
N ALA A 613 6.25 26.95 -28.35
CA ALA A 613 6.46 28.36 -28.03
C ALA A 613 6.64 29.21 -29.30
N ASN A 614 7.42 28.70 -30.27
CA ASN A 614 7.74 29.35 -31.55
C ASN A 614 6.71 29.13 -32.67
N SER A 615 5.55 28.53 -32.37
CA SER A 615 4.51 28.23 -33.36
C SER A 615 3.36 29.26 -33.35
N ASN A 616 2.73 29.47 -34.50
CA ASN A 616 1.57 30.38 -34.63
C ASN A 616 0.22 29.68 -34.33
N ILE A 617 0.21 28.55 -33.62
CA ILE A 617 -1.02 27.85 -33.24
C ILE A 617 -1.54 28.32 -31.87
N GLU A 618 -2.84 28.09 -31.66
CA GLU A 618 -3.46 28.12 -30.34
C GLU A 618 -2.86 27.01 -29.46
N LEU A 619 -2.40 27.35 -28.26
CA LEU A 619 -1.77 26.41 -27.32
C LEU A 619 -2.80 25.58 -26.55
N ASN A 620 -3.55 24.77 -27.28
CA ASN A 620 -4.43 23.73 -26.72
C ASN A 620 -3.98 22.33 -27.15
N LYS A 621 -4.44 21.31 -26.41
CA LYS A 621 -4.04 19.91 -26.59
C LYS A 621 -4.30 19.36 -28.00
N ALA A 622 -5.42 19.72 -28.61
CA ALA A 622 -5.78 19.23 -29.94
C ALA A 622 -4.85 19.85 -31.01
N SER A 623 -4.70 21.17 -31.01
CA SER A 623 -3.85 21.92 -31.93
C SER A 623 -2.37 21.52 -31.83
N ALA A 624 -1.86 21.30 -30.63
CA ALA A 624 -0.46 20.90 -30.43
C ALA A 624 -0.16 19.48 -30.92
N LEU A 625 -1.01 18.50 -30.58
CA LEU A 625 -0.86 17.13 -31.07
C LEU A 625 -1.08 17.03 -32.58
N GLN A 626 -1.96 17.87 -33.15
CA GLN A 626 -2.14 18.04 -34.58
C GLN A 626 -0.84 18.51 -35.24
N LEU A 627 -0.26 19.63 -34.79
CA LEU A 627 0.98 20.19 -35.33
C LEU A 627 2.17 19.23 -35.26
N LEU A 628 2.34 18.54 -34.12
CA LEU A 628 3.41 17.55 -33.92
C LEU A 628 3.28 16.36 -34.88
N SER A 629 2.06 15.92 -35.14
CA SER A 629 1.78 14.81 -36.05
C SER A 629 1.93 15.22 -37.52
N ASP A 630 1.38 16.38 -37.90
CA ASP A 630 1.41 16.88 -39.28
C ASP A 630 2.83 17.27 -39.74
N ARG A 631 3.75 17.56 -38.81
CA ARG A 631 5.18 17.77 -39.08
C ARG A 631 6.06 16.52 -38.88
N GLY A 632 5.48 15.34 -38.70
CA GLY A 632 6.22 14.07 -38.60
C GLY A 632 7.04 13.88 -37.32
N TYR A 633 6.81 14.69 -36.28
CA TYR A 633 7.45 14.52 -34.97
C TYR A 633 6.75 13.47 -34.10
N LEU A 634 5.47 13.19 -34.36
CA LEU A 634 4.70 12.12 -33.71
C LEU A 634 3.96 11.25 -34.74
N ALA A 635 4.18 9.93 -34.70
CA ALA A 635 3.43 8.94 -35.48
C ALA A 635 1.94 8.84 -35.10
N ARG A 636 1.57 9.27 -33.88
CA ARG A 636 0.19 9.27 -33.39
C ARG A 636 -0.09 10.55 -32.60
N ARG A 637 -1.31 11.08 -32.71
CA ARG A 637 -1.78 12.27 -31.95
C ARG A 637 -2.06 11.94 -30.47
N ARG A 638 -1.03 11.45 -29.76
CA ARG A 638 -1.06 11.12 -28.34
C ARG A 638 0.34 11.29 -27.75
N TYR A 639 0.45 12.12 -26.72
CA TYR A 639 1.63 12.26 -25.89
C TYR A 639 1.17 12.50 -24.44
N SER A 640 1.78 11.82 -23.46
CA SER A 640 1.28 11.84 -22.06
C SER A 640 1.44 13.21 -21.40
N ASN A 641 2.60 13.85 -21.62
CA ASN A 641 3.01 15.06 -20.89
C ASN A 641 2.53 16.36 -21.57
N ILE A 642 1.77 16.27 -22.66
CA ILE A 642 1.46 17.43 -23.52
C ILE A 642 0.80 18.60 -22.76
N GLU A 643 0.01 18.32 -21.72
CA GLU A 643 -0.67 19.34 -20.92
C GLU A 643 0.30 20.17 -20.06
N SER A 644 1.34 19.56 -19.49
CA SER A 644 2.37 20.31 -18.76
C SER A 644 3.29 21.10 -19.70
N LEU A 645 3.62 20.54 -20.85
CA LEU A 645 4.47 21.21 -21.85
C LEU A 645 3.78 22.43 -22.47
N LEU A 646 2.45 22.39 -22.63
CA LEU A 646 1.66 23.56 -23.08
C LEU A 646 1.79 24.75 -22.12
N ILE A 647 1.82 24.51 -20.80
CA ILE A 647 1.98 25.56 -19.79
C ILE A 647 3.38 26.19 -19.91
N GLN A 648 4.42 25.38 -20.07
CA GLN A 648 5.80 25.83 -20.24
C GLN A 648 5.97 26.62 -21.56
N ALA A 649 5.46 26.11 -22.68
CA ALA A 649 5.49 26.77 -23.97
C ALA A 649 4.74 28.12 -23.96
N ASN A 650 3.60 28.21 -23.26
CA ASN A 650 2.87 29.47 -23.09
C ASN A 650 3.65 30.48 -22.24
N ALA A 651 4.30 30.03 -21.16
CA ALA A 651 5.16 30.89 -20.35
C ALA A 651 6.38 31.40 -21.15
N GLN A 652 6.97 30.56 -22.00
CA GLN A 652 8.08 30.95 -22.89
C GLN A 652 7.62 31.95 -23.97
N ARG A 653 6.44 31.74 -24.59
CA ARG A 653 5.87 32.66 -25.58
C ARG A 653 5.63 34.05 -24.96
N ASN A 654 4.96 34.10 -23.82
CA ASN A 654 4.67 35.38 -23.13
C ASN A 654 5.93 36.14 -22.69
N ARG A 655 7.05 35.45 -22.41
CA ARG A 655 8.35 36.11 -22.15
C ARG A 655 8.92 36.77 -23.40
N LYS A 656 8.78 36.14 -24.57
CA LYS A 656 9.23 36.69 -25.86
C LYS A 656 8.37 37.86 -26.35
N ASP A 657 7.10 37.93 -25.93
CA ASP A 657 6.21 39.06 -26.23
C ASP A 657 6.44 40.28 -25.31
N THR A 658 7.38 40.21 -24.36
CA THR A 658 7.74 41.30 -23.42
C THR A 658 9.15 41.88 -23.60
N ASP A 659 9.94 41.34 -24.54
CA ASP A 659 11.26 41.86 -24.96
C ASP A 659 11.18 42.53 -26.35
#